data_AF-V2UTW1-F1
#
_entry.id   AF-V2UTW1-F1
#
_cell.length_a   1.000
_cell.length_b   1.000
_cell.length_c   1.000
_cell.angle_alpha   90.00
_cell.angle_beta   90.00
_cell.angle_gamma   90.00
#
_symmetry.space_group_name_H-M   'P 1'
#
loop_
_entity.id
_entity.type
_entity.pdbx_description
1 polymer ?
#
loop_
_entity_poly.entity_id
_entity_poly.type
_entity_poly.pdbx_seq_one_letter_code
_entity_poly.pdbx_strand_id
1 'polypeptide(L)'
;MYDLGDILQAIPHRFKQRMSFRNVLDTRLKKFLKIHYADFYIDTYGSNLKLDVLSELTGKSKTDYLKCLLEGMSESFVSLESESLFRIAHLLTPMIEPSRSVEILEYGLDLLESDLGNDIADGQWHDELTPPENMIESIAGYIWSSLASPFNTVKWQAAHAVKLLCDFDQRELLSNLINFINYKNYRSFYDHKFEFYQYSATQWLLNALLKVSYSPNNFLNEYVETFKQLADPNRPHLMIRLLASKILLNLFSLKIIELNEEEITVYQGVGKSTFSKVKRETVDLSNYSNINQEDVDSFGIDFGPYWLDPLGEMFGLHPSHIYFETTQTLRNEIGFAEKNRRLNDMRQKMKIYNWKQTNHDHGSSPKVEDLDFYLSYHAMMITADKLLQTRPLLVNEDCWRDFDEWIKRHDLSCIEPYWLSDFRDPCPRITTEWLPRDRKNPSNWSYSCSLIDYQDAIHLSDIELCLWGGWSEVHNSDQAKDIHIRSSLVSPETSNALWRSLQCAESSYSYHLPSANDERLEFEIDNFNLKGWIVEQEIDLSNFDEDLWGASLRYDATKPSKEIISLMNLHSDFLGKNWFCENEKVLNLTLWGEYKNENYEYSNGYKLKVNKKFILDLLGKINMDMVISVDIDRRYKYGSYQSKEDSKGLDEYLPSSKRIYLMKNNGDMYVY
;
A
#
# COMPACT_ATOMS: atom_id res chain seq x y z
N MET A 1 -33.26 8.43 -15.28
CA MET A 1 -33.40 7.14 -16.01
C MET A 1 -33.14 5.91 -15.14
N TYR A 2 -32.27 6.01 -14.12
CA TYR A 2 -32.32 5.12 -12.94
C TYR A 2 -33.76 4.99 -12.37
N ASP A 3 -34.54 6.06 -12.50
CA ASP A 3 -35.96 6.14 -12.19
C ASP A 3 -36.83 5.05 -12.83
N LEU A 4 -36.51 4.53 -14.03
CA LEU A 4 -37.32 3.46 -14.64
C LEU A 4 -37.21 2.16 -13.82
N GLY A 5 -36.00 1.84 -13.36
CA GLY A 5 -35.79 0.69 -12.49
C GLY A 5 -36.55 0.84 -11.17
N ASP A 6 -36.48 2.01 -10.56
CA ASP A 6 -37.13 2.31 -9.28
C ASP A 6 -38.66 2.32 -9.41
N ILE A 7 -39.19 2.89 -10.50
CA ILE A 7 -40.62 2.87 -10.83
C ILE A 7 -41.12 1.45 -11.02
N LEU A 8 -40.37 0.61 -11.75
CA LEU A 8 -40.74 -0.79 -12.01
C LEU A 8 -40.69 -1.64 -10.74
N GLN A 9 -39.73 -1.39 -9.85
CA GLN A 9 -39.63 -2.05 -8.56
C GLN A 9 -40.76 -1.62 -7.60
N ALA A 10 -41.18 -0.35 -7.65
CA ALA A 10 -42.26 0.22 -6.85
C ALA A 10 -43.67 -0.29 -7.22
N ILE A 11 -43.84 -1.04 -8.32
CA ILE A 11 -45.13 -1.63 -8.69
C ILE A 11 -45.60 -2.58 -7.58
N PRO A 12 -46.81 -2.40 -6.99
CA PRO A 12 -47.28 -3.27 -5.92
C PRO A 12 -47.47 -4.73 -6.37
N HIS A 13 -47.11 -5.69 -5.50
CA HIS A 13 -47.17 -7.13 -5.78
C HIS A 13 -48.54 -7.61 -6.30
N ARG A 14 -49.65 -7.04 -5.79
CA ARG A 14 -51.02 -7.32 -6.24
C ARG A 14 -51.27 -7.06 -7.73
N PHE A 15 -50.55 -6.12 -8.34
CA PHE A 15 -50.62 -5.85 -9.79
C PHE A 15 -49.73 -6.82 -10.57
N LYS A 16 -48.56 -7.15 -10.00
CA LYS A 16 -47.64 -8.15 -10.58
C LYS A 16 -48.30 -9.51 -10.73
N GLN A 17 -49.34 -9.87 -9.98
CA GLN A 17 -50.04 -11.16 -10.12
C GLN A 17 -51.15 -11.17 -11.20
N ARG A 18 -51.53 -10.01 -11.76
CA ARG A 18 -52.63 -9.93 -12.73
C ARG A 18 -52.11 -10.10 -14.16
N MET A 19 -52.57 -11.14 -14.85
CA MET A 19 -52.21 -11.41 -16.25
C MET A 19 -52.52 -10.25 -17.21
N SER A 20 -53.67 -9.58 -17.02
CA SER A 20 -54.05 -8.41 -17.83
C SER A 20 -53.09 -7.23 -17.65
N PHE A 21 -52.58 -7.02 -16.45
CA PHE A 21 -51.60 -5.97 -16.16
C PHE A 21 -50.24 -6.30 -16.78
N ARG A 22 -49.76 -7.54 -16.64
CA ARG A 22 -48.51 -7.99 -17.28
C ARG A 22 -48.52 -7.82 -18.79
N ASN A 23 -49.63 -8.17 -19.45
CA ASN A 23 -49.75 -8.03 -20.92
C ASN A 23 -49.71 -6.57 -21.38
N VAL A 24 -50.39 -5.67 -20.67
CA VAL A 24 -50.35 -4.23 -20.99
C VAL A 24 -48.96 -3.66 -20.72
N LEU A 25 -48.35 -4.03 -19.60
CA LEU A 25 -47.01 -3.59 -19.21
C LEU A 25 -45.96 -4.06 -20.22
N ASP A 26 -45.95 -5.33 -20.62
CA ASP A 26 -45.07 -5.89 -21.66
C ASP A 26 -45.18 -5.08 -22.97
N THR A 27 -46.41 -4.85 -23.44
CA THR A 27 -46.65 -4.08 -24.67
C THR A 27 -46.11 -2.65 -24.58
N ARG A 28 -46.29 -2.00 -23.41
CA ARG A 28 -45.81 -0.63 -23.19
C ARG A 28 -44.30 -0.56 -23.05
N LEU A 29 -43.69 -1.52 -22.38
CA LEU A 29 -42.23 -1.64 -22.24
C LEU A 29 -41.58 -1.86 -23.60
N LYS A 30 -42.08 -2.79 -24.40
CA LYS A 30 -41.58 -3.02 -25.77
C LYS A 30 -41.63 -1.77 -26.63
N LYS A 31 -42.74 -1.03 -26.58
CA LYS A 31 -42.88 0.26 -27.27
C LYS A 31 -41.91 1.32 -26.73
N PHE A 32 -41.73 1.38 -25.41
CA PHE A 32 -40.80 2.31 -24.77
C PHE A 32 -39.36 2.06 -25.21
N LEU A 33 -38.90 0.81 -25.14
CA LEU A 33 -37.55 0.41 -25.58
C LEU A 33 -37.31 0.72 -27.06
N LYS A 34 -38.32 0.52 -27.90
CA LYS A 34 -38.25 0.82 -29.33
C LYS A 34 -38.13 2.32 -29.62
N ILE A 35 -38.76 3.19 -28.83
CA ILE A 35 -38.71 4.65 -29.02
C ILE A 35 -37.44 5.24 -28.42
N HIS A 36 -37.08 4.78 -27.22
CA HIS A 36 -35.97 5.29 -26.42
C HIS A 36 -34.72 4.42 -26.57
N TYR A 37 -34.51 3.81 -27.73
CA TYR A 37 -33.40 2.86 -27.92
C TYR A 37 -32.02 3.50 -27.66
N ALA A 38 -31.84 4.78 -27.98
CA ALA A 38 -30.59 5.53 -27.82
C ALA A 38 -30.27 5.87 -26.35
N ASP A 39 -31.29 5.84 -25.49
CA ASP A 39 -31.20 6.17 -24.08
C ASP A 39 -30.63 5.01 -23.24
N PHE A 40 -30.57 3.80 -23.81
CA PHE A 40 -30.12 2.59 -23.13
C PHE A 40 -28.70 2.19 -23.53
N TYR A 41 -27.91 1.79 -22.54
CA TYR A 41 -26.59 1.19 -22.73
C TYR A 41 -26.44 -0.06 -21.86
N ILE A 42 -25.72 -1.04 -22.39
CA ILE A 42 -25.21 -2.18 -21.64
C ILE A 42 -23.70 -2.11 -21.83
N ASP A 43 -22.99 -1.72 -20.78
CA ASP A 43 -21.54 -1.79 -20.73
C ASP A 43 -21.13 -2.98 -19.87
N THR A 44 -19.91 -3.44 -20.08
CA THR A 44 -19.18 -4.46 -19.33
C THR A 44 -19.27 -4.27 -17.81
N TYR A 45 -19.33 -3.02 -17.33
CA TYR A 45 -19.36 -2.66 -15.91
C TYR A 45 -20.75 -2.34 -15.35
N GLY A 46 -21.78 -2.29 -16.21
CA GLY A 46 -23.13 -1.96 -15.78
C GLY A 46 -24.06 -1.60 -16.94
N SER A 47 -25.36 -1.76 -16.69
CA SER A 47 -26.40 -1.39 -17.63
C SER A 47 -27.45 -0.53 -16.96
N ASN A 48 -27.88 0.54 -17.62
CA ASN A 48 -29.09 1.26 -17.22
C ASN A 48 -30.38 0.49 -17.62
N LEU A 49 -30.26 -0.55 -18.45
CA LEU A 49 -31.32 -1.46 -18.85
C LEU A 49 -31.30 -2.73 -17.97
N LYS A 50 -32.11 -2.74 -16.92
CA LYS A 50 -32.25 -3.89 -16.01
C LYS A 50 -33.12 -5.01 -16.62
N LEU A 51 -32.58 -5.77 -17.58
CA LEU A 51 -33.28 -6.85 -18.30
C LEU A 51 -33.84 -7.92 -17.35
N ASP A 52 -33.15 -8.24 -16.25
CA ASP A 52 -33.64 -9.14 -15.21
C ASP A 52 -34.95 -8.68 -14.58
N VAL A 53 -35.04 -7.39 -14.24
CA VAL A 53 -36.25 -6.80 -13.65
C VAL A 53 -37.42 -6.85 -14.64
N LEU A 54 -37.15 -6.58 -15.93
CA LEU A 54 -38.18 -6.65 -16.98
C LEU A 54 -38.69 -8.09 -17.17
N SER A 55 -37.77 -9.05 -17.23
CA SER A 55 -38.06 -10.48 -17.36
C SER A 55 -38.89 -10.99 -16.18
N GLU A 56 -38.49 -10.67 -14.95
CA GLU A 56 -39.19 -11.08 -13.73
C GLU A 56 -40.61 -10.48 -13.63
N LEU A 57 -40.78 -9.20 -13.97
CA LEU A 57 -42.07 -8.51 -13.89
C LEU A 57 -43.10 -9.01 -14.90
N THR A 58 -42.64 -9.41 -16.09
CA THR A 58 -43.52 -9.73 -17.21
C THR A 58 -43.61 -11.23 -17.51
N GLY A 59 -42.65 -12.03 -17.03
CA GLY A 59 -42.51 -13.44 -17.38
C GLY A 59 -42.10 -13.67 -18.83
N LYS A 60 -41.53 -12.66 -19.50
CA LYS A 60 -41.04 -12.73 -20.88
C LYS A 60 -39.52 -12.86 -20.91
N SER A 61 -39.00 -13.45 -21.99
CA SER A 61 -37.57 -13.62 -22.17
C SER A 61 -36.88 -12.26 -22.29
N LYS A 62 -35.67 -12.14 -21.72
CA LYS A 62 -34.79 -10.98 -21.94
C LYS A 62 -34.56 -10.70 -23.43
N THR A 63 -34.51 -11.75 -24.25
CA THR A 63 -34.29 -11.66 -25.70
C THR A 63 -35.43 -10.94 -26.44
N ASP A 64 -36.66 -10.96 -25.93
CA ASP A 64 -37.79 -10.24 -26.54
C ASP A 64 -37.59 -8.71 -26.44
N TYR A 65 -37.05 -8.25 -25.31
CA TYR A 65 -36.77 -6.83 -25.06
C TYR A 65 -35.55 -6.33 -25.84
N LEU A 66 -34.51 -7.16 -25.93
CA LEU A 66 -33.35 -6.90 -26.78
C LEU A 66 -33.75 -6.73 -28.24
N LYS A 67 -34.61 -7.62 -28.76
CA LYS A 67 -35.16 -7.48 -30.12
C LYS A 67 -35.89 -6.17 -30.35
N CYS A 68 -36.73 -5.73 -29.41
CA CYS A 68 -37.45 -4.46 -29.55
C CYS A 68 -36.51 -3.24 -29.58
N LEU A 69 -35.42 -3.29 -28.84
CA LEU A 69 -34.40 -2.26 -28.80
C LEU A 69 -33.60 -2.23 -30.10
N LEU A 70 -33.20 -3.40 -30.61
CA LEU A 70 -32.54 -3.57 -31.91
C LEU A 70 -33.45 -3.15 -33.08
N GLU A 71 -34.74 -3.46 -33.01
CA GLU A 71 -35.73 -2.99 -33.99
C GLU A 71 -35.79 -1.46 -34.01
N GLY A 72 -35.86 -0.82 -32.84
CA GLY A 72 -35.83 0.64 -32.72
C GLY A 72 -34.57 1.27 -33.31
N MET A 73 -33.41 0.65 -33.04
CA MET A 73 -32.13 1.04 -33.65
C MET A 73 -32.15 0.88 -35.18
N SER A 74 -32.65 -0.24 -35.69
CA SER A 74 -32.68 -0.55 -37.13
C SER A 74 -33.62 0.35 -37.93
N GLU A 75 -34.71 0.81 -37.30
CA GLU A 75 -35.69 1.72 -37.90
C GLU A 75 -35.22 3.19 -37.84
N SER A 76 -34.13 3.47 -37.14
CA SER A 76 -33.58 4.81 -37.03
C SER A 76 -32.68 5.16 -38.23
N PHE A 77 -32.82 6.39 -38.73
CA PHE A 77 -31.97 6.93 -39.80
C PHE A 77 -30.67 7.56 -39.28
N VAL A 78 -30.33 7.32 -38.00
CA VAL A 78 -29.17 7.94 -37.35
C VAL A 78 -27.91 7.15 -37.70
N SER A 79 -26.86 7.84 -38.14
CA SER A 79 -25.55 7.22 -38.34
C SER A 79 -25.03 6.70 -37.01
N LEU A 80 -24.75 5.40 -36.93
CA LEU A 80 -24.19 4.79 -35.72
C LEU A 80 -22.73 5.17 -35.60
N GLU A 81 -22.36 5.83 -34.49
CA GLU A 81 -20.96 6.05 -34.12
C GLU A 81 -20.31 4.74 -33.64
N SER A 82 -18.98 4.70 -33.58
CA SER A 82 -18.21 3.50 -33.17
C SER A 82 -18.69 2.94 -31.82
N GLU A 83 -18.94 3.81 -30.85
CA GLU A 83 -19.47 3.42 -29.54
C GLU A 83 -20.85 2.75 -29.64
N SER A 84 -21.72 3.23 -30.53
CA SER A 84 -23.05 2.64 -30.76
C SER A 84 -22.96 1.26 -31.40
N LEU A 85 -21.98 1.02 -32.26
CA LEU A 85 -21.73 -0.29 -32.87
C LEU A 85 -21.23 -1.31 -31.83
N PHE A 86 -20.31 -0.92 -30.95
CA PHE A 86 -19.87 -1.79 -29.85
C PHE A 86 -21.01 -2.10 -28.86
N ARG A 87 -21.89 -1.13 -28.58
CA ARG A 87 -23.11 -1.35 -27.79
C ARG A 87 -24.04 -2.39 -28.43
N ILE A 88 -24.23 -2.33 -29.75
CA ILE A 88 -25.03 -3.31 -30.49
C ILE A 88 -24.39 -4.70 -30.40
N ALA A 89 -23.07 -4.80 -30.59
CA ALA A 89 -22.36 -6.07 -30.45
C ALA A 89 -22.57 -6.69 -29.05
N HIS A 90 -22.48 -5.88 -28.00
CA HIS A 90 -22.73 -6.33 -26.63
C HIS A 90 -24.19 -6.77 -26.39
N LEU A 91 -25.16 -6.03 -26.95
CA LEU A 91 -26.59 -6.39 -26.88
C LEU A 91 -26.91 -7.72 -27.57
N LEU A 92 -26.12 -8.09 -28.58
CA LEU A 92 -26.26 -9.35 -29.32
C LEU A 92 -25.62 -10.54 -28.60
N THR A 93 -24.68 -10.32 -27.67
CA THR A 93 -23.98 -11.40 -26.95
C THR A 93 -24.91 -12.43 -26.31
N PRO A 94 -25.99 -12.06 -25.59
CA PRO A 94 -26.93 -13.02 -25.00
C PRO A 94 -27.80 -13.76 -26.02
N MET A 95 -27.80 -13.33 -27.28
CA MET A 95 -28.56 -13.93 -28.39
C MET A 95 -27.71 -14.88 -29.24
N ILE A 96 -26.41 -14.95 -28.99
CA ILE A 96 -25.48 -15.85 -29.67
C ILE A 96 -25.55 -17.22 -28.99
N GLU A 97 -25.78 -18.27 -29.79
CA GLU A 97 -25.69 -19.64 -29.31
C GLU A 97 -24.24 -19.97 -28.91
N PRO A 98 -23.98 -20.74 -27.84
CA PRO A 98 -22.61 -21.08 -27.42
C PRO A 98 -21.77 -21.75 -28.50
N SER A 99 -22.38 -22.47 -29.45
CA SER A 99 -21.66 -23.05 -30.59
C SER A 99 -21.21 -22.01 -31.62
N ARG A 100 -21.91 -20.87 -31.72
CA ARG A 100 -21.60 -19.78 -32.67
C ARG A 100 -20.66 -18.73 -32.09
N SER A 101 -20.44 -18.71 -30.77
CA SER A 101 -19.52 -17.73 -30.17
C SER A 101 -18.07 -17.96 -30.60
N VAL A 102 -17.68 -19.22 -30.86
CA VAL A 102 -16.36 -19.57 -31.39
C VAL A 102 -16.17 -18.97 -32.78
N GLU A 103 -17.13 -19.19 -33.69
CA GLU A 103 -17.08 -18.65 -35.06
C GLU A 103 -17.01 -17.11 -35.08
N ILE A 104 -17.73 -16.43 -34.18
CA ILE A 104 -17.71 -14.96 -34.07
C ILE A 104 -16.37 -14.46 -33.53
N LEU A 105 -15.79 -15.18 -32.56
CA LEU A 105 -14.47 -14.86 -32.05
C LEU A 105 -13.40 -15.07 -33.13
N GLU A 106 -13.43 -16.21 -33.84
CA GLU A 106 -12.54 -16.50 -34.97
C GLU A 106 -12.65 -15.40 -36.03
N TYR A 107 -13.86 -15.05 -36.46
CA TYR A 107 -14.06 -13.95 -37.41
C TYR A 107 -13.50 -12.61 -36.92
N GLY A 108 -13.69 -12.28 -35.64
CA GLY A 108 -13.15 -11.06 -35.05
C GLY A 108 -11.63 -11.05 -34.99
N LEU A 109 -11.01 -12.20 -34.71
CA LEU A 109 -9.55 -12.36 -34.71
C LEU A 109 -8.98 -12.32 -36.13
N ASP A 110 -9.63 -12.97 -37.10
CA ASP A 110 -9.24 -12.96 -38.52
C ASP A 110 -9.23 -11.54 -39.10
N LEU A 111 -10.18 -10.69 -38.68
CA LEU A 111 -10.21 -9.27 -39.05
C LEU A 111 -9.00 -8.49 -38.53
N LEU A 112 -8.45 -8.89 -37.38
CA LEU A 112 -7.26 -8.29 -36.80
C LEU A 112 -5.98 -8.90 -37.38
N GLU A 113 -6.01 -10.17 -37.78
CA GLU A 113 -4.82 -10.91 -38.21
C GLU A 113 -4.09 -10.24 -39.38
N SER A 114 -4.81 -9.63 -40.33
CA SER A 114 -4.17 -8.88 -41.43
C SER A 114 -3.42 -7.63 -40.99
N ASP A 115 -3.82 -7.05 -39.85
CA ASP A 115 -3.20 -5.87 -39.26
C ASP A 115 -2.10 -6.23 -38.25
N LEU A 116 -1.99 -7.52 -37.87
CA LEU A 116 -0.99 -8.02 -36.94
C LEU A 116 0.27 -8.52 -37.69
N GLY A 117 1.41 -7.88 -37.45
CA GLY A 117 2.70 -8.35 -37.97
C GLY A 117 3.15 -9.66 -37.32
N ASN A 118 3.96 -10.44 -38.05
CA ASN A 118 4.54 -11.71 -37.56
C ASN A 118 5.49 -11.56 -36.35
N ASP A 119 5.79 -10.31 -35.95
CA ASP A 119 6.73 -9.94 -34.89
C ASP A 119 6.07 -9.28 -33.68
N ILE A 120 4.73 -9.15 -33.67
CA ILE A 120 3.96 -8.60 -32.55
C ILE A 120 4.00 -9.58 -31.36
N ALA A 121 4.16 -9.04 -30.15
CA ALA A 121 4.29 -9.80 -28.90
C ALA A 121 5.35 -10.91 -29.02
N ASP A 122 4.97 -12.16 -28.79
CA ASP A 122 5.85 -13.34 -28.89
C ASP A 122 6.19 -13.76 -30.33
N GLY A 123 5.61 -13.10 -31.33
CA GLY A 123 5.75 -13.47 -32.74
C GLY A 123 4.90 -14.69 -33.10
N GLN A 124 5.38 -15.52 -34.04
CA GLN A 124 4.69 -16.76 -34.39
C GLN A 124 4.71 -17.75 -33.22
N TRP A 125 3.61 -18.51 -33.10
CA TRP A 125 3.50 -19.54 -32.07
C TRP A 125 4.65 -20.54 -32.13
N HIS A 126 5.22 -20.84 -30.96
CA HIS A 126 6.26 -21.85 -30.76
C HIS A 126 5.88 -22.76 -29.58
N ASP A 127 6.22 -24.05 -29.67
CA ASP A 127 5.87 -25.05 -28.65
C ASP A 127 6.42 -24.69 -27.25
N GLU A 128 7.49 -23.90 -27.18
CA GLU A 128 8.07 -23.40 -25.92
C GLU A 128 7.16 -22.41 -25.16
N LEU A 129 6.16 -21.82 -25.83
CA LEU A 129 5.15 -20.94 -25.23
C LEU A 129 3.98 -21.73 -24.63
N THR A 130 3.94 -23.05 -24.86
CA THR A 130 2.85 -23.91 -24.37
C THR A 130 2.83 -23.90 -22.84
N PRO A 131 1.72 -23.51 -22.19
CA PRO A 131 1.61 -23.61 -20.74
C PRO A 131 1.53 -25.08 -20.29
N PRO A 132 1.88 -25.38 -19.03
CA PRO A 132 1.70 -26.73 -18.48
C PRO A 132 0.24 -27.20 -18.61
N GLU A 133 0.04 -28.48 -18.93
CA GLU A 133 -1.31 -29.07 -19.03
C GLU A 133 -2.06 -29.02 -17.68
N ASN A 134 -1.33 -29.07 -16.57
CA ASN A 134 -1.89 -28.95 -15.24
C ASN A 134 -2.23 -27.47 -14.94
N MET A 135 -3.51 -27.21 -14.69
CA MET A 135 -4.02 -25.89 -14.31
C MET A 135 -3.34 -25.32 -13.07
N ILE A 136 -3.01 -26.14 -12.07
CA ILE A 136 -2.36 -25.71 -10.83
C ILE A 136 -0.92 -25.25 -11.10
N GLU A 137 -0.18 -25.96 -11.94
CA GLU A 137 1.15 -25.55 -12.40
C GLU A 137 1.08 -24.24 -13.20
N SER A 138 0.05 -24.08 -14.04
CA SER A 138 -0.19 -22.85 -14.78
C SER A 138 -0.45 -21.64 -13.87
N ILE A 139 -1.27 -21.80 -12.83
CA ILE A 139 -1.50 -20.72 -11.84
C ILE A 139 -0.21 -20.41 -11.08
N ALA A 140 0.56 -21.42 -10.69
CA ALA A 140 1.85 -21.21 -10.02
C ALA A 140 2.84 -20.44 -10.92
N GLY A 141 2.90 -20.75 -12.22
CA GLY A 141 3.72 -20.03 -13.19
C GLY A 141 3.29 -18.57 -13.39
N TYR A 142 1.98 -18.31 -13.37
CA TYR A 142 1.44 -16.94 -13.42
C TYR A 142 1.80 -16.13 -12.17
N ILE A 143 1.72 -16.73 -10.97
CA ILE A 143 2.13 -16.06 -9.72
C ILE A 143 3.63 -15.85 -9.71
N TRP A 144 4.43 -16.83 -10.12
CA TRP A 144 5.89 -16.74 -10.21
C TRP A 144 6.34 -15.59 -11.13
N SER A 145 5.77 -15.51 -12.33
CA SER A 145 6.05 -14.41 -13.27
C SER A 145 5.59 -13.05 -12.73
N SER A 146 4.50 -13.01 -11.95
CA SER A 146 4.04 -11.79 -11.28
C SER A 146 5.01 -11.33 -10.17
N LEU A 147 5.66 -12.26 -9.45
CA LEU A 147 6.74 -11.95 -8.49
C LEU A 147 8.01 -11.43 -9.19
N ALA A 148 8.23 -11.77 -10.46
CA ALA A 148 9.28 -11.22 -11.32
C ALA A 148 8.86 -9.93 -12.05
N SER A 149 7.67 -9.39 -11.80
CA SER A 149 7.18 -8.22 -12.53
C SER A 149 8.05 -7.00 -12.24
N PRO A 150 8.37 -6.16 -13.25
CA PRO A 150 9.03 -4.88 -13.00
C PRO A 150 8.12 -3.91 -12.22
N PHE A 151 6.81 -4.14 -12.19
CA PHE A 151 5.85 -3.27 -11.49
C PHE A 151 5.75 -3.68 -10.02
N ASN A 152 6.16 -2.79 -9.11
CA ASN A 152 6.13 -3.07 -7.66
C ASN A 152 4.73 -3.37 -7.13
N THR A 153 3.69 -2.74 -7.70
CA THR A 153 2.29 -3.03 -7.36
C THR A 153 1.90 -4.48 -7.68
N VAL A 154 2.37 -5.03 -8.80
CA VAL A 154 2.11 -6.43 -9.20
C VAL A 154 2.86 -7.39 -8.28
N LYS A 155 4.11 -7.09 -7.92
CA LYS A 155 4.88 -7.90 -6.97
C LYS A 155 4.22 -7.96 -5.59
N TRP A 156 3.69 -6.83 -5.09
CA TRP A 156 2.90 -6.79 -3.86
C TRP A 156 1.64 -7.65 -3.95
N GLN A 157 0.85 -7.52 -5.03
CA GLN A 157 -0.34 -8.37 -5.22
C GLN A 157 0.01 -9.86 -5.25
N ALA A 158 1.09 -10.23 -5.93
CA ALA A 158 1.56 -11.60 -5.98
C ALA A 158 2.01 -12.11 -4.60
N ALA A 159 2.73 -11.30 -3.82
CA ALA A 159 3.12 -11.65 -2.45
C ALA A 159 1.90 -11.88 -1.53
N HIS A 160 0.88 -11.02 -1.63
CA HIS A 160 -0.40 -11.22 -0.95
C HIS A 160 -1.13 -12.49 -1.40
N ALA A 161 -1.11 -12.79 -2.70
CA ALA A 161 -1.68 -14.03 -3.22
C ALA A 161 -0.98 -15.26 -2.62
N VAL A 162 0.36 -15.26 -2.54
CA VAL A 162 1.13 -16.34 -1.88
C VAL A 162 0.74 -16.50 -0.41
N LYS A 163 0.59 -15.41 0.33
CA LYS A 163 0.14 -15.45 1.73
C LYS A 163 -1.26 -16.06 1.84
N LEU A 164 -2.20 -15.67 0.98
CA LEU A 164 -3.55 -16.21 0.98
C LEU A 164 -3.58 -17.70 0.60
N LEU A 165 -2.75 -18.14 -0.34
CA LEU A 165 -2.64 -19.57 -0.69
C LEU A 165 -2.27 -20.42 0.52
N CYS A 166 -1.41 -19.91 1.40
CA CYS A 166 -1.08 -20.56 2.66
C CYS A 166 -2.25 -20.54 3.65
N ASP A 167 -2.93 -19.39 3.79
CA ASP A 167 -4.12 -19.27 4.67
C ASP A 167 -5.25 -20.24 4.26
N PHE A 168 -5.38 -20.53 2.96
CA PHE A 168 -6.35 -21.46 2.39
C PHE A 168 -5.80 -22.89 2.18
N ASP A 169 -4.63 -23.22 2.75
CA ASP A 169 -4.00 -24.56 2.70
C ASP A 169 -3.84 -25.13 1.28
N GLN A 170 -3.52 -24.28 0.29
CA GLN A 170 -3.32 -24.67 -1.12
C GLN A 170 -1.92 -25.27 -1.35
N ARG A 171 -1.67 -26.44 -0.75
CA ARG A 171 -0.34 -27.09 -0.69
C ARG A 171 0.29 -27.40 -2.03
N GLU A 172 -0.47 -28.01 -2.94
CA GLU A 172 0.03 -28.41 -4.26
C GLU A 172 0.50 -27.21 -5.07
N LEU A 173 -0.29 -26.12 -5.03
CA LEU A 173 0.04 -24.89 -5.73
C LEU A 173 1.29 -24.21 -5.16
N LEU A 174 1.40 -24.13 -3.83
CA LEU A 174 2.61 -23.57 -3.20
C LEU A 174 3.84 -24.44 -3.48
N SER A 175 3.70 -25.76 -3.53
CA SER A 175 4.78 -26.67 -3.89
C SER A 175 5.33 -26.35 -5.28
N ASN A 176 4.45 -26.25 -6.27
CA ASN A 176 4.82 -25.86 -7.63
C ASN A 176 5.48 -24.48 -7.67
N LEU A 177 4.99 -23.53 -6.86
CA LEU A 177 5.56 -22.20 -6.76
C LEU A 177 6.99 -22.19 -6.19
N ILE A 178 7.24 -22.91 -5.10
CA ILE A 178 8.57 -22.99 -4.48
C ILE A 178 9.55 -23.73 -5.40
N ASN A 179 9.07 -24.73 -6.15
CA ASN A 179 9.89 -25.45 -7.11
C ASN A 179 10.47 -24.55 -8.22
N PHE A 180 9.77 -23.47 -8.61
CA PHE A 180 10.29 -22.50 -9.60
C PHE A 180 11.56 -21.75 -9.16
N ILE A 181 11.92 -21.78 -7.87
CA ILE A 181 13.23 -21.27 -7.41
C ILE A 181 14.38 -22.03 -8.11
N ASN A 182 14.20 -23.34 -8.33
CA ASN A 182 15.20 -24.23 -8.90
C ASN A 182 15.00 -24.49 -10.40
N TYR A 183 13.76 -24.46 -10.89
CA TYR A 183 13.43 -24.77 -12.29
C TYR A 183 13.36 -23.52 -13.17
N LYS A 184 14.27 -23.41 -14.14
CA LYS A 184 14.36 -22.29 -15.10
C LYS A 184 13.49 -22.48 -16.35
N ASN A 185 12.20 -22.80 -16.21
CA ASN A 185 11.28 -22.80 -17.36
C ASN A 185 10.08 -21.90 -17.12
N TYR A 186 10.11 -20.73 -17.75
CA TYR A 186 9.17 -19.64 -17.49
C TYR A 186 8.43 -19.17 -18.74
N ARG A 187 8.79 -19.68 -19.93
CA ARG A 187 8.50 -19.05 -21.25
C ARG A 187 7.02 -18.91 -21.58
N SER A 188 6.15 -19.71 -20.97
CA SER A 188 4.71 -19.63 -21.17
C SER A 188 4.06 -18.40 -20.51
N PHE A 189 4.77 -17.68 -19.64
CA PHE A 189 4.18 -16.64 -18.78
C PHE A 189 4.82 -15.24 -18.92
N TYR A 190 5.82 -15.08 -19.79
CA TYR A 190 6.42 -13.78 -20.10
C TYR A 190 6.98 -13.78 -21.52
N ASP A 191 7.04 -12.60 -22.13
CA ASP A 191 7.60 -12.45 -23.48
C ASP A 191 9.10 -12.80 -23.49
N HIS A 192 9.47 -13.72 -24.38
CA HIS A 192 10.83 -14.24 -24.50
C HIS A 192 11.89 -13.18 -24.83
N LYS A 193 11.49 -12.01 -25.35
CA LYS A 193 12.38 -10.86 -25.61
C LYS A 193 12.79 -10.14 -24.33
N PHE A 194 12.11 -10.40 -23.21
CA PHE A 194 12.39 -9.74 -21.95
C PHE A 194 13.31 -10.56 -21.05
N GLU A 195 14.15 -9.87 -20.28
CA GLU A 195 14.88 -10.51 -19.19
C GLU A 195 13.90 -10.89 -18.06
N PHE A 196 14.01 -12.12 -17.56
CA PHE A 196 13.22 -12.59 -16.44
C PHE A 196 13.89 -12.19 -15.11
N TYR A 197 13.18 -11.47 -14.25
CA TYR A 197 13.75 -10.94 -13.01
C TYR A 197 13.79 -12.01 -11.90
N GLN A 198 14.62 -13.03 -12.09
CA GLN A 198 14.74 -14.19 -11.20
C GLN A 198 15.03 -13.82 -9.75
N TYR A 199 15.92 -12.86 -9.51
CA TYR A 199 16.27 -12.46 -8.14
C TYR A 199 15.09 -11.76 -7.46
N SER A 200 14.33 -10.94 -8.19
CA SER A 200 13.11 -10.32 -7.67
C SER A 200 12.06 -11.37 -7.36
N ALA A 201 11.79 -12.32 -8.27
CA ALA A 201 10.84 -13.40 -7.99
C ALA A 201 11.21 -14.20 -6.73
N THR A 202 12.49 -14.55 -6.59
CA THR A 202 12.98 -15.29 -5.42
C THR A 202 12.84 -14.48 -4.13
N GLN A 203 13.30 -13.22 -4.14
CA GLN A 203 13.24 -12.34 -2.97
C GLN A 203 11.78 -12.07 -2.53
N TRP A 204 10.89 -11.79 -3.49
CA TRP A 204 9.48 -11.49 -3.19
C TRP A 204 8.70 -12.74 -2.77
N LEU A 205 9.02 -13.92 -3.32
CA LEU A 205 8.51 -15.18 -2.78
C LEU A 205 8.92 -15.35 -1.32
N LEU A 206 10.20 -15.14 -1.00
CA LEU A 206 10.71 -15.27 0.37
C LEU A 206 10.08 -14.24 1.32
N ASN A 207 9.80 -13.01 0.88
CA ASN A 207 9.06 -12.02 1.67
C ASN A 207 7.67 -12.55 2.07
N ALA A 208 6.94 -13.16 1.13
CA ALA A 208 5.64 -13.76 1.41
C ALA A 208 5.74 -15.01 2.30
N LEU A 209 6.73 -15.88 2.06
CA LEU A 209 6.95 -17.09 2.87
C LEU A 209 7.43 -16.78 4.29
N LEU A 210 8.19 -15.70 4.48
CA LEU A 210 8.56 -15.21 5.81
C LEU A 210 7.32 -14.90 6.64
N LYS A 211 6.35 -14.18 6.06
CA LYS A 211 5.07 -13.90 6.71
C LYS A 211 4.32 -15.18 7.11
N VAL A 212 4.35 -16.20 6.26
CA VAL A 212 3.72 -17.51 6.51
C VAL A 212 4.44 -18.30 7.59
N SER A 213 5.77 -18.16 7.68
CA SER A 213 6.62 -18.93 8.61
C SER A 213 6.30 -18.68 10.09
N TYR A 214 5.64 -17.56 10.43
CA TYR A 214 5.19 -17.27 11.81
C TYR A 214 3.97 -18.08 12.25
N SER A 215 3.24 -18.71 11.32
CA SER A 215 2.07 -19.54 11.64
C SER A 215 2.48 -20.98 11.95
N PRO A 216 2.00 -21.61 13.04
CA PRO A 216 2.36 -23.00 13.38
C PRO A 216 1.80 -24.04 12.41
N ASN A 217 0.74 -23.71 11.66
CA ASN A 217 0.10 -24.62 10.71
C ASN A 217 0.64 -24.47 9.28
N ASN A 218 1.85 -23.92 9.13
CA ASN A 218 2.50 -23.87 7.82
C ASN A 218 3.09 -25.25 7.45
N PHE A 219 3.36 -25.46 6.16
CA PHE A 219 3.97 -26.69 5.62
C PHE A 219 5.34 -26.42 4.99
N LEU A 220 6.02 -25.36 5.45
CA LEU A 220 7.33 -24.94 4.91
C LEU A 220 8.46 -25.88 5.33
N ASN A 221 8.23 -26.78 6.29
CA ASN A 221 9.17 -27.81 6.71
C ASN A 221 9.58 -28.77 5.58
N GLU A 222 8.74 -28.93 4.57
CA GLU A 222 9.03 -29.74 3.38
C GLU A 222 10.12 -29.11 2.49
N TYR A 223 10.38 -27.80 2.63
CA TYR A 223 11.28 -27.02 1.77
C TYR A 223 12.54 -26.51 2.47
N VAL A 224 12.86 -27.04 3.66
CA VAL A 224 14.01 -26.63 4.49
C VAL A 224 15.30 -26.61 3.70
N GLU A 225 15.58 -27.64 2.90
CA GLU A 225 16.81 -27.72 2.10
C GLU A 225 16.89 -26.60 1.05
N THR A 226 15.77 -26.16 0.50
CA THR A 226 15.73 -25.02 -0.42
C THR A 226 16.12 -23.73 0.32
N PHE A 227 15.57 -23.50 1.52
CA PHE A 227 15.93 -22.34 2.32
C PHE A 227 17.39 -22.38 2.79
N LYS A 228 17.93 -23.56 3.16
CA LYS A 228 19.35 -23.74 3.51
C LYS A 228 20.26 -23.39 2.33
N GLN A 229 19.92 -23.83 1.11
CA GLN A 229 20.66 -23.48 -0.10
C GLN A 229 20.61 -21.98 -0.42
N LEU A 230 19.49 -21.32 -0.15
CA LEU A 230 19.34 -19.87 -0.34
C LEU A 230 20.05 -19.06 0.74
N ALA A 231 20.25 -19.61 1.95
CA ALA A 231 20.98 -18.99 3.05
C ALA A 231 22.51 -19.22 2.97
N ASP A 232 22.99 -20.07 2.07
CA ASP A 232 24.40 -20.46 1.93
C ASP A 232 25.32 -19.24 1.72
N PRO A 233 26.34 -19.03 2.58
CA PRO A 233 27.34 -17.97 2.42
C PRO A 233 28.06 -17.96 1.07
N ASN A 234 28.19 -19.12 0.42
CA ASN A 234 28.85 -19.25 -0.89
C ASN A 234 27.97 -18.74 -2.06
N ARG A 235 26.70 -18.42 -1.81
CA ARG A 235 25.76 -17.81 -2.75
C ARG A 235 25.40 -16.42 -2.24
N PRO A 236 26.35 -15.46 -2.29
CA PRO A 236 26.16 -14.17 -1.63
C PRO A 236 24.99 -13.43 -2.26
N HIS A 237 24.02 -13.04 -1.44
CA HIS A 237 22.93 -12.12 -1.77
C HIS A 237 22.24 -11.75 -0.46
N LEU A 238 22.54 -10.56 0.06
CA LEU A 238 22.19 -10.17 1.43
C LEU A 238 20.71 -10.39 1.78
N MET A 239 19.80 -9.86 0.95
CA MET A 239 18.36 -9.93 1.25
C MET A 239 17.78 -11.34 1.15
N ILE A 240 18.09 -12.10 0.09
CA ILE A 240 17.67 -13.50 -0.07
C ILE A 240 18.17 -14.36 1.11
N ARG A 241 19.46 -14.23 1.48
CA ARG A 241 20.03 -14.97 2.61
C ARG A 241 19.38 -14.59 3.93
N LEU A 242 19.11 -13.29 4.14
CA LEU A 242 18.46 -12.78 5.35
C LEU A 242 17.05 -13.36 5.49
N LEU A 243 16.24 -13.27 4.44
CA LEU A 243 14.86 -13.77 4.45
C LEU A 243 14.80 -15.29 4.63
N ALA A 244 15.65 -16.04 3.91
CA ALA A 244 15.73 -17.50 4.06
C ALA A 244 16.17 -17.91 5.47
N SER A 245 17.15 -17.20 6.05
CA SER A 245 17.61 -17.42 7.42
C SER A 245 16.52 -17.13 8.45
N LYS A 246 15.76 -16.04 8.28
CA LYS A 246 14.61 -15.71 9.14
C LYS A 246 13.52 -16.78 9.08
N ILE A 247 13.19 -17.29 7.89
CA ILE A 247 12.23 -18.41 7.73
C ILE A 247 12.71 -19.62 8.53
N LEU A 248 13.97 -20.03 8.36
CA LEU A 248 14.54 -21.18 9.08
C LEU A 248 14.50 -20.99 10.61
N LEU A 249 14.87 -19.80 11.09
CA LEU A 249 14.82 -19.47 12.52
C LEU A 249 13.38 -19.45 13.07
N ASN A 250 12.41 -18.96 12.31
CA ASN A 250 11.00 -18.99 12.70
C ASN A 250 10.48 -20.43 12.81
N LEU A 251 10.75 -21.27 11.82
CA LEU A 251 10.38 -22.70 11.85
C LEU A 251 11.03 -23.43 13.03
N PHE A 252 12.28 -23.11 13.35
CA PHE A 252 12.97 -23.65 14.52
C PHE A 252 12.32 -23.16 15.83
N SER A 253 11.99 -21.87 15.94
CA SER A 253 11.33 -21.31 17.14
C SER A 253 9.96 -21.93 17.42
N LEU A 254 9.24 -22.33 16.37
CA LEU A 254 7.97 -23.04 16.44
C LEU A 254 8.12 -24.54 16.67
N LYS A 255 9.35 -25.06 16.76
CA LYS A 255 9.69 -26.48 16.92
C LYS A 255 9.17 -27.36 15.78
N ILE A 256 9.04 -26.79 14.58
CA ILE A 256 8.64 -27.50 13.37
C ILE A 256 9.85 -28.23 12.76
N ILE A 257 11.04 -27.65 12.91
CA ILE A 257 12.31 -28.21 12.43
C ILE A 257 13.36 -28.23 13.54
N GLU A 258 14.41 -29.01 13.35
CA GLU A 258 15.61 -29.01 14.18
C GLU A 258 16.76 -28.35 13.43
N LEU A 259 17.51 -27.49 14.13
CA LEU A 259 18.75 -26.87 13.65
C LEU A 259 19.83 -27.10 14.70
N ASN A 260 21.07 -27.31 14.26
CA ASN A 260 22.21 -27.39 15.18
C ASN A 260 22.67 -25.98 15.62
N GLU A 261 23.52 -25.90 16.66
CA GLU A 261 23.99 -24.61 17.21
C GLU A 261 24.80 -23.79 16.19
N GLU A 262 25.52 -24.47 15.29
CA GLU A 262 26.30 -23.83 14.22
C GLU A 262 25.39 -23.16 13.19
N GLU A 263 24.36 -23.86 12.72
CA GLU A 263 23.33 -23.37 11.79
C GLU A 263 22.60 -22.16 12.39
N ILE A 264 22.17 -22.24 13.66
CA ILE A 264 21.51 -21.13 14.35
C ILE A 264 22.42 -19.91 14.39
N THR A 265 23.70 -20.10 14.75
CA THR A 265 24.68 -19.01 14.81
C THR A 265 24.90 -18.37 13.44
N VAL A 266 25.01 -19.19 12.38
CA VAL A 266 25.16 -18.71 10.99
C VAL A 266 23.93 -17.89 10.57
N TYR A 267 22.72 -18.41 10.78
CA TYR A 267 21.48 -17.74 10.37
C TYR A 267 21.21 -16.46 11.16
N GLN A 268 21.52 -16.42 12.46
CA GLN A 268 21.43 -15.21 13.29
C GLN A 268 22.49 -14.14 12.96
N GLY A 269 23.58 -14.56 12.33
CA GLY A 269 24.70 -13.72 11.91
C GLY A 269 24.51 -13.10 10.51
N VAL A 270 23.55 -13.55 9.71
CA VAL A 270 23.29 -12.95 8.39
C VAL A 270 22.90 -11.48 8.54
N GLY A 271 23.52 -10.61 7.76
CA GLY A 271 23.35 -9.16 7.85
C GLY A 271 24.12 -8.49 9.00
N LYS A 272 24.95 -9.22 9.74
CA LYS A 272 25.81 -8.67 10.79
C LYS A 272 27.28 -8.85 10.45
N SER A 273 28.10 -7.85 10.75
CA SER A 273 29.55 -7.95 10.62
C SER A 273 30.10 -8.90 11.68
N THR A 274 30.90 -9.89 11.25
CA THR A 274 31.66 -10.78 12.14
C THR A 274 32.95 -10.12 12.65
N PHE A 275 33.36 -9.01 12.03
CA PHE A 275 34.53 -8.24 12.42
C PHE A 275 34.17 -7.12 13.42
N SER A 276 35.10 -6.80 14.31
CA SER A 276 35.04 -5.59 15.13
C SER A 276 35.06 -4.34 14.26
N LYS A 277 34.25 -3.33 14.62
CA LYS A 277 34.23 -2.05 13.90
C LYS A 277 35.61 -1.37 13.97
N VAL A 278 36.05 -0.72 12.88
CA VAL A 278 37.39 -0.10 12.75
C VAL A 278 37.32 1.40 12.40
N LYS A 279 38.41 2.15 12.60
CA LYS A 279 38.50 3.55 12.17
C LYS A 279 38.86 3.64 10.68
N ARG A 280 38.39 4.68 9.98
CA ARG A 280 38.58 4.85 8.53
C ARG A 280 40.04 4.75 8.07
N GLU A 281 40.98 5.30 8.85
CA GLU A 281 42.41 5.32 8.55
C GLU A 281 43.07 3.93 8.48
N THR A 282 42.39 2.90 9.00
CA THR A 282 42.91 1.53 9.05
C THR A 282 42.47 0.67 7.85
N VAL A 283 41.62 1.21 6.96
CA VAL A 283 41.12 0.48 5.79
C VAL A 283 42.23 0.41 4.74
N ASP A 284 42.65 -0.80 4.39
CA ASP A 284 43.62 -1.04 3.31
C ASP A 284 42.93 -0.87 1.94
N LEU A 285 43.37 0.14 1.19
CA LEU A 285 42.88 0.47 -0.14
C LEU A 285 43.86 0.05 -1.26
N SER A 286 44.94 -0.68 -0.91
CA SER A 286 46.00 -1.06 -1.85
C SER A 286 45.49 -1.87 -3.06
N ASN A 287 44.48 -2.73 -2.85
CA ASN A 287 43.83 -3.53 -3.89
C ASN A 287 43.16 -2.69 -5.01
N TYR A 288 42.94 -1.40 -4.76
CA TYR A 288 42.24 -0.50 -5.68
C TYR A 288 43.15 0.51 -6.38
N SER A 289 44.45 0.46 -6.12
CA SER A 289 45.44 1.37 -6.69
C SER A 289 45.52 1.35 -8.23
N ASN A 290 45.08 0.27 -8.86
CA ASN A 290 45.15 0.04 -10.31
C ASN A 290 43.78 -0.13 -11.00
N ILE A 291 42.69 0.42 -10.43
CA ILE A 291 41.38 0.35 -11.10
C ILE A 291 41.42 1.12 -12.42
N ASN A 292 41.13 0.44 -13.54
CA ASN A 292 40.84 1.11 -14.79
C ASN A 292 39.41 1.68 -14.77
N GLN A 293 39.30 3.00 -14.77
CA GLN A 293 38.01 3.70 -14.63
C GLN A 293 37.09 3.52 -15.84
N GLU A 294 37.63 3.17 -17.01
CA GLU A 294 36.84 2.85 -18.21
C GLU A 294 36.06 1.54 -18.09
N ASP A 295 36.47 0.66 -17.18
CA ASP A 295 35.85 -0.63 -16.94
C ASP A 295 34.84 -0.60 -15.79
N VAL A 296 34.67 0.54 -15.12
CA VAL A 296 33.74 0.73 -14.01
C VAL A 296 32.45 1.35 -14.53
N ASP A 297 31.32 0.76 -14.15
CA ASP A 297 30.02 1.40 -14.39
C ASP A 297 29.82 2.57 -13.42
N SER A 298 29.27 3.67 -13.93
CA SER A 298 28.87 4.83 -13.13
C SER A 298 27.58 4.60 -12.33
N PHE A 299 26.75 3.64 -12.72
CA PHE A 299 25.41 3.40 -12.17
C PHE A 299 24.50 4.65 -12.21
N GLY A 300 24.69 5.52 -13.21
CA GLY A 300 23.90 6.72 -13.39
C GLY A 300 24.07 7.76 -12.26
N ILE A 301 23.31 8.85 -12.35
CA ILE A 301 23.37 9.97 -11.39
C ILE A 301 22.57 9.71 -10.11
N ASP A 302 21.60 8.79 -10.17
CA ASP A 302 20.70 8.51 -9.05
C ASP A 302 21.09 7.23 -8.31
N PHE A 303 21.37 6.13 -9.01
CA PHE A 303 21.67 4.86 -8.32
C PHE A 303 23.04 4.90 -7.64
N GLY A 304 24.11 5.25 -8.35
CA GLY A 304 25.45 5.32 -7.77
C GLY A 304 25.53 6.18 -6.49
N PRO A 305 25.28 7.50 -6.56
CA PRO A 305 25.45 8.41 -5.42
C PRO A 305 24.51 8.18 -4.25
N TYR A 306 23.30 7.66 -4.47
CA TYR A 306 22.30 7.54 -3.40
C TYR A 306 22.09 6.11 -2.91
N TRP A 307 22.58 5.09 -3.62
CA TRP A 307 22.47 3.68 -3.22
C TRP A 307 23.84 3.06 -2.94
N LEU A 308 24.82 3.23 -3.83
CA LEU A 308 26.14 2.62 -3.69
C LEU A 308 27.08 3.40 -2.77
N ASP A 309 27.11 4.74 -2.86
CA ASP A 309 27.98 5.55 -2.01
C ASP A 309 27.67 5.35 -0.51
N PRO A 310 26.40 5.37 -0.06
CA PRO A 310 26.08 5.06 1.34
C PRO A 310 26.56 3.66 1.74
N LEU A 311 26.46 2.67 0.86
CA LEU A 311 26.99 1.33 1.11
C LEU A 311 28.51 1.35 1.28
N GLY A 312 29.23 1.98 0.35
CA GLY A 312 30.69 2.10 0.37
C GLY A 312 31.20 2.83 1.61
N GLU A 313 30.55 3.91 2.01
CA GLU A 313 30.91 4.71 3.20
C GLU A 313 30.95 3.88 4.48
N MET A 314 29.99 2.95 4.68
CA MET A 314 29.93 2.10 5.87
C MET A 314 31.12 1.13 5.99
N PHE A 315 31.78 0.82 4.87
CA PHE A 315 33.00 0.02 4.80
C PHE A 315 34.27 0.87 4.57
N GLY A 316 34.16 2.20 4.60
CA GLY A 316 35.28 3.13 4.36
C GLY A 316 35.78 3.16 2.93
N LEU A 317 34.98 2.72 1.97
CA LEU A 317 35.32 2.72 0.54
C LEU A 317 35.03 4.07 -0.09
N HIS A 318 35.92 4.49 -0.98
CA HIS A 318 35.65 5.61 -1.88
C HIS A 318 34.62 5.18 -2.95
N PRO A 319 33.75 6.08 -3.46
CA PRO A 319 32.76 5.79 -4.51
C PRO A 319 33.30 4.93 -5.67
N SER A 320 34.48 5.27 -6.19
CA SER A 320 35.13 4.51 -7.27
C SER A 320 35.38 3.03 -6.95
N HIS A 321 35.63 2.68 -5.69
CA HIS A 321 35.92 1.31 -5.26
C HIS A 321 34.63 0.50 -5.12
N ILE A 322 33.58 1.07 -4.52
CA ILE A 322 32.30 0.37 -4.40
C ILE A 322 31.63 0.18 -5.78
N TYR A 323 31.81 1.14 -6.69
CA TYR A 323 31.34 0.99 -8.08
C TYR A 323 32.13 -0.09 -8.80
N PHE A 324 33.44 -0.19 -8.58
CA PHE A 324 34.25 -1.28 -9.13
C PHE A 324 33.78 -2.65 -8.63
N GLU A 325 33.63 -2.84 -7.32
CA GLU A 325 33.15 -4.10 -6.73
C GLU A 325 31.77 -4.50 -7.26
N THR A 326 30.86 -3.54 -7.39
CA THR A 326 29.52 -3.77 -7.90
C THR A 326 29.53 -4.07 -9.40
N THR A 327 30.42 -3.43 -10.17
CA THR A 327 30.60 -3.72 -11.60
C THR A 327 31.16 -5.12 -11.82
N GLN A 328 32.14 -5.55 -11.00
CA GLN A 328 32.65 -6.92 -11.04
C GLN A 328 31.54 -7.91 -10.69
N THR A 329 30.73 -7.60 -9.68
CA THR A 329 29.60 -8.41 -9.26
C THR A 329 28.57 -8.60 -10.37
N LEU A 330 28.25 -7.51 -11.07
CA LEU A 330 27.32 -7.54 -12.21
C LEU A 330 27.84 -8.42 -13.36
N ARG A 331 29.16 -8.36 -13.64
CA ARG A 331 29.79 -9.10 -14.74
C ARG A 331 29.98 -10.57 -14.44
N ASN A 332 30.54 -10.90 -13.28
CA ASN A 332 31.05 -12.24 -13.00
C ASN A 332 30.00 -13.15 -12.36
N GLU A 333 29.09 -12.59 -11.55
CA GLU A 333 28.08 -13.36 -10.80
C GLU A 333 26.71 -13.31 -11.47
N ILE A 334 26.27 -12.12 -11.90
CA ILE A 334 24.98 -11.97 -12.59
C ILE A 334 25.12 -12.31 -14.09
N GLY A 335 26.30 -12.11 -14.67
CA GLY A 335 26.57 -12.43 -16.08
C GLY A 335 26.19 -11.32 -17.07
N PHE A 336 25.99 -10.08 -16.60
CA PHE A 336 25.65 -8.94 -17.45
C PHE A 336 26.88 -8.05 -17.68
N ALA A 337 27.48 -8.15 -18.88
CA ALA A 337 28.67 -7.39 -19.25
C ALA A 337 28.40 -6.15 -20.11
N GLU A 338 27.17 -5.98 -20.59
CA GLU A 338 26.82 -4.89 -21.52
C GLU A 338 26.80 -3.52 -20.83
N LYS A 339 27.36 -2.52 -21.54
CA LYS A 339 27.20 -1.11 -21.20
C LYS A 339 25.87 -0.59 -21.75
N ASN A 340 25.29 0.45 -21.14
CA ASN A 340 24.00 1.05 -21.52
C ASN A 340 22.79 0.11 -21.40
N ARG A 341 22.70 -0.64 -20.30
CA ARG A 341 21.62 -1.62 -20.06
C ARG A 341 20.21 -1.08 -20.28
N ARG A 342 19.96 0.16 -19.85
CA ARG A 342 18.67 0.84 -20.07
C ARG A 342 18.27 0.98 -21.54
N LEU A 343 19.24 1.20 -22.44
CA LEU A 343 18.98 1.28 -23.89
C LEU A 343 18.75 -0.09 -24.51
N ASN A 344 19.24 -1.15 -23.87
CA ASN A 344 19.10 -2.52 -24.35
C ASN A 344 17.84 -3.22 -23.81
N ASP A 345 17.20 -2.67 -22.77
CA ASP A 345 15.92 -3.16 -22.24
C ASP A 345 14.82 -3.18 -23.32
N MET A 346 14.37 -4.37 -23.70
CA MET A 346 13.30 -4.57 -24.68
C MET A 346 11.97 -4.00 -24.20
N ARG A 347 11.68 -4.00 -22.89
CA ARG A 347 10.47 -3.38 -22.33
C ARG A 347 10.48 -1.86 -22.52
N GLN A 348 11.65 -1.23 -22.38
CA GLN A 348 11.84 0.19 -22.66
C GLN A 348 11.68 0.49 -24.16
N LYS A 349 12.27 -0.33 -25.05
CA LYS A 349 12.15 -0.18 -26.51
C LYS A 349 10.71 -0.30 -26.99
N MET A 350 9.94 -1.22 -26.39
CA MET A 350 8.52 -1.41 -26.66
C MET A 350 7.61 -0.39 -25.96
N LYS A 351 8.17 0.54 -25.17
CA LYS A 351 7.43 1.56 -24.41
C LYS A 351 6.37 0.98 -23.47
N ILE A 352 6.66 -0.18 -22.86
CA ILE A 352 5.81 -0.80 -21.84
C ILE A 352 5.78 0.06 -20.58
N TYR A 353 6.91 0.69 -20.25
CA TYR A 353 6.99 1.57 -19.10
C TYR A 353 6.44 2.96 -19.42
N ASN A 354 5.74 3.55 -18.44
CA ASN A 354 5.61 5.00 -18.39
C ASN A 354 6.91 5.58 -17.82
N TRP A 355 7.56 6.48 -18.57
CA TRP A 355 8.85 7.07 -18.20
C TRP A 355 8.88 7.69 -16.80
N LYS A 356 7.74 8.19 -16.31
CA LYS A 356 7.63 8.75 -14.95
C LYS A 356 7.74 7.70 -13.85
N GLN A 357 7.32 6.47 -14.12
CA GLN A 357 7.26 5.39 -13.13
C GLN A 357 8.61 4.71 -12.91
N THR A 358 9.49 4.76 -13.91
CA THR A 358 10.86 4.25 -13.83
C THR A 358 11.84 5.27 -13.24
N ASN A 359 11.41 6.53 -13.07
CA ASN A 359 12.24 7.54 -12.45
C ASN A 359 12.32 7.32 -10.94
N HIS A 360 13.49 7.59 -10.40
CA HIS A 360 13.78 7.58 -8.98
C HIS A 360 14.84 8.64 -8.70
N ASP A 361 14.87 9.19 -7.49
CA ASP A 361 15.74 10.28 -7.11
C ASP A 361 16.12 10.21 -5.63
N HIS A 362 17.29 10.74 -5.28
CA HIS A 362 17.71 10.93 -3.88
C HIS A 362 17.60 9.66 -2.98
N GLY A 363 17.68 8.47 -3.56
CA GLY A 363 17.59 7.19 -2.85
C GLY A 363 16.17 6.61 -2.74
N SER A 364 15.16 7.21 -3.38
CA SER A 364 13.83 6.61 -3.50
C SER A 364 13.85 5.39 -4.43
N SER A 365 13.00 4.39 -4.15
CA SER A 365 12.77 3.27 -5.06
C SER A 365 11.83 3.72 -6.19
N PRO A 366 12.06 3.31 -7.46
CA PRO A 366 11.12 3.59 -8.54
C PRO A 366 9.82 2.79 -8.33
N LYS A 367 8.72 3.28 -8.91
CA LYS A 367 7.45 2.52 -8.94
C LYS A 367 7.55 1.28 -9.83
N VAL A 368 8.35 1.40 -10.89
CA VAL A 368 8.62 0.34 -11.86
C VAL A 368 10.12 0.20 -12.03
N GLU A 369 10.63 -1.00 -11.81
CA GLU A 369 12.04 -1.33 -11.91
C GLU A 369 12.37 -1.68 -13.37
N ASP A 370 13.05 -0.77 -14.07
CA ASP A 370 13.62 -1.11 -15.37
C ASP A 370 14.78 -2.10 -15.22
N LEU A 371 15.27 -2.63 -16.35
CA LEU A 371 16.33 -3.65 -16.33
C LEU A 371 17.61 -3.14 -15.65
N ASP A 372 17.91 -1.86 -15.80
CA ASP A 372 19.11 -1.26 -15.23
C ASP A 372 19.02 -1.16 -13.71
N PHE A 373 17.88 -0.71 -13.18
CA PHE A 373 17.62 -0.67 -11.74
C PHE A 373 17.62 -2.08 -11.13
N TYR A 374 16.90 -3.04 -11.75
CA TYR A 374 16.85 -4.44 -11.30
C TYR A 374 18.26 -5.03 -11.14
N LEU A 375 19.08 -4.92 -12.19
CA LEU A 375 20.44 -5.47 -12.19
C LEU A 375 21.34 -4.76 -11.17
N SER A 376 21.23 -3.42 -11.08
CA SER A 376 22.03 -2.62 -10.15
C SER A 376 21.68 -2.92 -8.69
N TYR A 377 20.39 -3.03 -8.36
CA TYR A 377 19.89 -3.38 -7.03
C TYR A 377 20.40 -4.75 -6.58
N HIS A 378 20.23 -5.78 -7.42
CA HIS A 378 20.66 -7.12 -7.05
C HIS A 378 22.19 -7.25 -7.02
N ALA A 379 22.92 -6.56 -7.91
CA ALA A 379 24.39 -6.48 -7.81
C ALA A 379 24.83 -5.84 -6.49
N MET A 380 24.19 -4.76 -6.06
CA MET A 380 24.45 -4.11 -4.78
C MET A 380 24.21 -5.06 -3.59
N MET A 381 23.11 -5.83 -3.60
CA MET A 381 22.81 -6.79 -2.53
C MET A 381 23.82 -7.93 -2.43
N ILE A 382 24.38 -8.37 -3.56
CA ILE A 382 25.45 -9.37 -3.61
C ILE A 382 26.77 -8.74 -3.11
N THR A 383 27.11 -7.53 -3.57
CA THR A 383 28.31 -6.81 -3.12
C THR A 383 28.29 -6.55 -1.62
N ALA A 384 27.16 -6.09 -1.07
CA ALA A 384 27.01 -5.83 0.36
C ALA A 384 27.29 -7.08 1.20
N ASP A 385 26.78 -8.24 0.77
CA ASP A 385 26.99 -9.50 1.47
C ASP A 385 28.46 -9.96 1.42
N LYS A 386 29.12 -9.82 0.27
CA LYS A 386 30.57 -10.09 0.15
C LYS A 386 31.41 -9.18 1.03
N LEU A 387 31.06 -7.88 1.10
CA LEU A 387 31.75 -6.92 1.94
C LEU A 387 31.61 -7.28 3.42
N LEU A 388 30.42 -7.67 3.88
CA LEU A 388 30.23 -8.15 5.25
C LEU A 388 31.10 -9.37 5.60
N GLN A 389 31.29 -10.28 4.64
CA GLN A 389 32.11 -11.48 4.84
C GLN A 389 33.63 -11.20 4.82
N THR A 390 34.06 -10.10 4.19
CA THR A 390 35.49 -9.86 3.91
C THR A 390 36.05 -8.62 4.60
N ARG A 391 35.21 -7.73 5.15
CA ARG A 391 35.63 -6.44 5.69
C ARG A 391 34.89 -6.03 6.96
N PRO A 392 35.58 -5.30 7.87
CA PRO A 392 34.93 -4.65 9.00
C PRO A 392 34.13 -3.42 8.58
N LEU A 393 33.04 -3.18 9.32
CA LEU A 393 32.31 -1.91 9.30
C LEU A 393 33.11 -0.80 10.01
N LEU A 394 32.87 0.45 9.65
CA LEU A 394 33.48 1.58 10.34
C LEU A 394 32.82 1.92 11.69
N VAL A 395 33.62 2.42 12.63
CA VAL A 395 33.12 3.08 13.86
C VAL A 395 32.57 4.44 13.46
N ASN A 396 31.29 4.68 13.73
CA ASN A 396 30.64 5.96 13.52
C ASN A 396 30.57 6.76 14.83
N GLU A 397 31.42 7.77 14.98
CA GLU A 397 31.28 8.79 16.03
C GLU A 397 30.34 9.94 15.58
N ASP A 398 30.23 10.21 14.27
CA ASP A 398 29.55 11.40 13.72
C ASP A 398 28.48 11.13 12.62
N CYS A 399 28.26 9.89 12.18
CA CYS A 399 27.31 9.59 11.11
C CYS A 399 26.02 8.93 11.63
N TRP A 400 24.88 9.47 11.20
CA TRP A 400 23.53 9.06 11.57
C TRP A 400 23.05 7.75 10.89
N ARG A 401 23.86 7.13 10.02
CA ARG A 401 23.49 5.94 9.22
C ARG A 401 24.37 4.76 9.63
N ASP A 402 23.85 3.88 10.50
CA ASP A 402 24.46 2.56 10.77
C ASP A 402 24.01 1.55 9.71
N PHE A 403 24.77 0.47 9.55
CA PHE A 403 24.46 -0.60 8.60
C PHE A 403 23.10 -1.26 8.89
N ASP A 404 22.73 -1.36 10.16
CA ASP A 404 21.41 -1.86 10.58
C ASP A 404 20.27 -0.98 10.04
N GLU A 405 20.44 0.35 10.04
CA GLU A 405 19.47 1.29 9.45
C GLU A 405 19.45 1.21 7.92
N TRP A 406 20.59 0.99 7.29
CA TRP A 406 20.66 0.79 5.84
C TRP A 406 19.94 -0.49 5.40
N ILE A 407 20.11 -1.62 6.12
CA ILE A 407 19.38 -2.86 5.82
C ILE A 407 17.87 -2.66 5.95
N LYS A 408 17.41 -1.97 7.00
CA LYS A 408 15.97 -1.75 7.25
C LYS A 408 15.26 -1.08 6.06
N ARG A 409 15.96 -0.24 5.31
CA ARG A 409 15.41 0.40 4.09
C ARG A 409 15.16 -0.57 2.94
N HIS A 410 15.63 -1.80 3.02
CA HIS A 410 15.41 -2.81 1.97
C HIS A 410 14.63 -4.02 2.49
N ASP A 411 14.45 -4.12 3.81
CA ASP A 411 13.81 -5.23 4.48
C ASP A 411 12.31 -4.95 4.67
N LEU A 412 11.44 -5.74 4.05
CA LEU A 412 9.96 -5.64 4.18
C LEU A 412 9.43 -6.16 5.52
N SER A 413 10.33 -6.48 6.44
CA SER A 413 10.02 -7.14 7.70
C SER A 413 10.21 -6.18 8.91
N CYS A 414 10.27 -4.87 8.66
CA CYS A 414 10.37 -3.84 9.70
C CYS A 414 9.18 -3.85 10.70
N ILE A 415 8.04 -4.42 10.31
CA ILE A 415 6.83 -4.56 11.13
C ILE A 415 6.48 -6.04 11.39
N GLU A 416 7.47 -6.93 11.42
CA GLU A 416 7.29 -8.35 11.75
C GLU A 416 6.44 -8.60 13.00
N PRO A 417 5.55 -9.62 12.99
CA PRO A 417 5.28 -10.53 11.89
C PRO A 417 4.25 -9.98 10.88
N TYR A 418 3.92 -8.68 10.90
CA TYR A 418 2.80 -8.08 10.17
C TYR A 418 3.21 -7.41 8.84
N TRP A 419 2.23 -7.21 7.97
CA TRP A 419 2.31 -6.26 6.87
C TRP A 419 1.40 -5.07 7.14
N LEU A 420 1.64 -3.96 6.45
CA LEU A 420 0.87 -2.72 6.66
C LEU A 420 -0.64 -2.94 6.42
N SER A 421 -0.98 -3.82 5.48
CA SER A 421 -2.35 -4.26 5.22
C SER A 421 -3.06 -4.87 6.44
N ASP A 422 -2.33 -5.53 7.36
CA ASP A 422 -2.92 -6.14 8.56
C ASP A 422 -3.44 -5.09 9.56
N PHE A 423 -2.91 -3.86 9.47
CA PHE A 423 -3.31 -2.76 10.33
C PHE A 423 -4.52 -1.98 9.80
N ARG A 424 -4.92 -2.21 8.54
CA ARG A 424 -5.96 -1.42 7.87
C ARG A 424 -7.36 -1.79 8.36
N ASP A 425 -8.12 -0.78 8.78
CA ASP A 425 -9.53 -0.85 9.15
C ASP A 425 -10.43 -0.24 8.06
N PRO A 426 -11.75 -0.51 8.12
CA PRO A 426 -12.73 0.21 7.31
C PRO A 426 -12.68 1.72 7.55
N CYS A 427 -12.80 2.50 6.48
CA CYS A 427 -12.90 3.96 6.57
C CYS A 427 -14.10 4.34 7.47
N PRO A 428 -13.89 5.15 8.52
CA PRO A 428 -14.98 5.64 9.36
C PRO A 428 -16.00 6.44 8.55
N ARG A 429 -17.23 6.51 9.04
CA ARG A 429 -18.25 7.38 8.46
C ARG A 429 -17.78 8.84 8.54
N ILE A 430 -17.78 9.52 7.39
CA ILE A 430 -17.53 10.96 7.31
C ILE A 430 -18.68 11.68 8.02
N THR A 431 -18.35 12.48 9.04
CA THR A 431 -19.33 13.27 9.81
C THR A 431 -19.44 14.69 9.31
N THR A 432 -18.48 15.14 8.50
CA THR A 432 -18.48 16.50 7.95
C THR A 432 -19.64 16.72 6.99
N GLU A 433 -20.46 17.72 7.27
CA GLU A 433 -21.41 18.27 6.31
C GLU A 433 -20.67 19.14 5.29
N TRP A 434 -20.66 18.71 4.04
CA TRP A 434 -19.98 19.42 2.96
C TRP A 434 -20.90 20.47 2.35
N LEU A 435 -20.54 21.74 2.51
CA LEU A 435 -21.24 22.83 1.86
C LEU A 435 -20.90 22.87 0.36
N PRO A 436 -21.88 23.20 -0.51
CA PRO A 436 -21.61 23.42 -1.92
C PRO A 436 -20.51 24.46 -2.11
N ARG A 437 -19.60 24.22 -3.05
CA ARG A 437 -18.48 25.11 -3.33
C ARG A 437 -18.96 26.54 -3.63
N ASP A 438 -18.60 27.48 -2.75
CA ASP A 438 -18.77 28.91 -3.01
C ASP A 438 -17.59 29.40 -3.85
N ARG A 439 -17.76 29.42 -5.18
CA ARG A 439 -16.73 29.91 -6.12
C ARG A 439 -16.42 31.40 -5.96
N LYS A 440 -17.30 32.18 -5.31
CA LYS A 440 -17.09 33.63 -5.16
C LYS A 440 -16.27 33.95 -3.92
N ASN A 441 -16.42 33.16 -2.85
CA ASN A 441 -15.68 33.34 -1.60
C ASN A 441 -15.22 31.98 -1.02
N PRO A 442 -14.20 31.34 -1.60
CA PRO A 442 -13.71 30.03 -1.14
C PRO A 442 -13.22 30.08 0.32
N SER A 443 -12.64 31.18 0.78
CA SER A 443 -12.17 31.36 2.16
C SER A 443 -13.27 31.21 3.22
N ASN A 444 -14.54 31.49 2.88
CA ASN A 444 -15.65 31.38 3.83
C ASN A 444 -15.81 29.96 4.39
N TRP A 445 -15.60 28.93 3.55
CA TRP A 445 -15.70 27.56 4.02
C TRP A 445 -14.51 27.16 4.90
N SER A 446 -13.30 27.61 4.55
CA SER A 446 -12.09 27.40 5.36
C SER A 446 -12.22 27.94 6.79
N TYR A 447 -12.94 29.06 6.98
CA TYR A 447 -13.21 29.64 8.30
C TYR A 447 -14.53 29.20 8.95
N SER A 448 -15.27 28.26 8.35
CA SER A 448 -16.60 27.87 8.83
C SER A 448 -16.60 26.73 9.85
N CYS A 449 -15.46 26.47 10.52
CA CYS A 449 -15.37 25.50 11.61
C CYS A 449 -16.28 25.93 12.77
N SER A 450 -17.23 25.06 13.10
CA SER A 450 -18.24 25.30 14.13
C SER A 450 -17.96 24.46 15.38
N LEU A 451 -18.63 24.74 16.50
CA LEU A 451 -18.42 23.97 17.74
C LEU A 451 -18.71 22.47 17.55
N ILE A 452 -19.71 22.13 16.73
CA ILE A 452 -20.09 20.73 16.47
C ILE A 452 -18.95 19.96 15.79
N ASP A 453 -18.16 20.60 14.92
CA ASP A 453 -17.00 19.97 14.28
C ASP A 453 -15.96 19.44 15.27
N TYR A 454 -15.74 20.20 16.36
CA TYR A 454 -14.80 19.82 17.40
C TYR A 454 -15.42 18.81 18.38
N GLN A 455 -16.71 18.93 18.65
CA GLN A 455 -17.43 17.97 19.49
C GLN A 455 -17.46 16.59 18.84
N ASP A 456 -17.77 16.50 17.55
CA ASP A 456 -17.77 15.25 16.78
C ASP A 456 -16.37 14.64 16.65
N ALA A 457 -15.33 15.48 16.62
CA ALA A 457 -13.95 15.01 16.57
C ALA A 457 -13.54 14.29 17.88
N ILE A 458 -14.02 14.77 19.04
CA ILE A 458 -13.71 14.18 20.36
C ILE A 458 -14.72 13.10 20.75
N HIS A 459 -16.03 13.35 20.65
CA HIS A 459 -17.08 12.46 21.15
C HIS A 459 -17.50 11.49 20.05
N LEU A 460 -16.97 10.27 20.10
CA LEU A 460 -17.31 9.23 19.13
C LEU A 460 -18.62 8.51 19.51
N SER A 461 -18.88 8.41 20.81
CA SER A 461 -20.14 7.92 21.39
C SER A 461 -20.28 8.43 22.83
N ASP A 462 -21.37 8.06 23.51
CA ASP A 462 -21.58 8.40 24.94
C ASP A 462 -20.49 7.82 25.87
N ILE A 463 -19.79 6.77 25.42
CA ILE A 463 -18.80 6.03 26.21
C ILE A 463 -17.38 6.09 25.65
N GLU A 464 -17.17 6.60 24.44
CA GLU A 464 -15.86 6.63 23.76
C GLU A 464 -15.46 8.05 23.34
N LEU A 465 -14.21 8.40 23.64
CA LEU A 465 -13.58 9.66 23.27
C LEU A 465 -12.40 9.41 22.32
N CYS A 466 -12.19 10.29 21.35
CA CYS A 466 -10.95 10.37 20.58
C CYS A 466 -9.98 11.31 21.29
N LEU A 467 -8.89 10.77 21.82
CA LEU A 467 -7.90 11.54 22.60
C LEU A 467 -6.55 11.69 21.90
N TRP A 468 -6.35 11.00 20.79
CA TRP A 468 -5.13 11.06 19.98
C TRP A 468 -5.44 10.65 18.54
N GLY A 469 -4.91 11.34 17.54
CA GLY A 469 -5.08 10.95 16.15
C GLY A 469 -4.84 12.07 15.15
N GLY A 470 -4.69 11.70 13.89
CA GLY A 470 -4.58 12.61 12.76
C GLY A 470 -5.25 11.99 11.55
N TRP A 471 -6.19 12.71 10.93
CA TRP A 471 -6.88 12.21 9.74
C TRP A 471 -7.38 13.32 8.83
N SER A 472 -7.60 12.95 7.58
CA SER A 472 -8.16 13.79 6.53
C SER A 472 -9.51 13.20 6.09
N GLU A 473 -10.51 14.05 5.98
CA GLU A 473 -11.78 13.74 5.31
C GLU A 473 -11.80 14.48 3.97
N VAL A 474 -12.05 13.77 2.87
CA VAL A 474 -12.01 14.35 1.52
C VAL A 474 -13.34 14.14 0.81
N HIS A 475 -13.82 15.18 0.14
CA HIS A 475 -15.07 15.19 -0.62
C HIS A 475 -14.87 15.75 -2.03
N ASN A 476 -15.50 15.09 -3.02
CA ASN A 476 -15.59 15.53 -4.42
C ASN A 476 -14.28 16.06 -5.02
N SER A 477 -13.14 15.44 -4.70
CA SER A 477 -11.79 15.73 -5.21
C SER A 477 -11.15 17.07 -4.87
N ASP A 478 -11.91 18.08 -4.41
CA ASP A 478 -11.41 19.45 -4.24
C ASP A 478 -11.65 20.04 -2.85
N GLN A 479 -12.33 19.36 -1.93
CA GLN A 479 -12.53 19.79 -0.55
C GLN A 479 -11.91 18.77 0.42
N ALA A 480 -11.06 19.24 1.33
CA ALA A 480 -10.46 18.42 2.38
C ALA A 480 -10.60 19.10 3.75
N LYS A 481 -10.86 18.29 4.78
CA LYS A 481 -10.86 18.67 6.19
C LYS A 481 -9.84 17.82 6.92
N ASP A 482 -8.74 18.44 7.34
CA ASP A 482 -7.69 17.81 8.12
C ASP A 482 -7.96 18.04 9.60
N ILE A 483 -7.91 16.99 10.41
CA ILE A 483 -8.21 17.01 11.83
C ILE A 483 -7.04 16.37 12.58
N HIS A 484 -6.55 17.05 13.60
CA HIS A 484 -5.49 16.55 14.48
C HIS A 484 -5.90 16.71 15.94
N ILE A 485 -5.75 15.62 16.71
CA ILE A 485 -6.08 15.58 18.13
C ILE A 485 -4.86 15.09 18.91
N ARG A 486 -4.47 15.86 19.93
CA ARG A 486 -3.44 15.48 20.89
C ARG A 486 -3.94 15.70 22.31
N SER A 487 -3.47 14.88 23.25
CA SER A 487 -3.78 15.04 24.66
C SER A 487 -2.58 14.76 25.55
N SER A 488 -2.44 15.54 26.62
CA SER A 488 -1.35 15.41 27.59
C SER A 488 -1.88 15.62 29.01
N LEU A 489 -1.14 15.08 29.98
CA LEU A 489 -1.45 15.13 31.41
C LEU A 489 -0.88 16.42 32.02
N VAL A 490 -1.65 17.09 32.86
CA VAL A 490 -1.26 18.33 33.52
C VAL A 490 -1.58 18.32 35.02
N SER A 491 -0.77 19.01 35.83
CA SER A 491 -1.06 19.14 37.27
C SER A 491 -2.40 19.87 37.53
N PRO A 492 -3.24 19.38 38.47
CA PRO A 492 -4.57 19.97 38.68
C PRO A 492 -4.53 21.43 39.14
N GLU A 493 -3.52 21.79 39.95
CA GLU A 493 -3.35 23.16 40.47
C GLU A 493 -3.11 24.19 39.37
N THR A 494 -2.34 23.84 38.34
CA THR A 494 -1.92 24.79 37.28
C THR A 494 -2.64 24.58 35.94
N SER A 495 -3.40 23.50 35.80
CA SER A 495 -4.17 23.15 34.61
C SER A 495 -5.01 24.30 34.03
N ASN A 496 -5.70 25.07 34.87
CA ASN A 496 -6.50 26.21 34.45
C ASN A 496 -5.65 27.35 33.87
N ALA A 497 -4.45 27.57 34.41
CA ALA A 497 -3.53 28.58 33.92
C ALA A 497 -2.93 28.16 32.58
N LEU A 498 -2.52 26.89 32.43
CA LEU A 498 -2.04 26.35 31.17
C LEU A 498 -3.13 26.40 30.09
N TRP A 499 -4.34 25.93 30.41
CA TRP A 499 -5.48 25.94 29.49
C TRP A 499 -5.78 27.35 28.95
N ARG A 500 -5.81 28.37 29.83
CA ARG A 500 -6.00 29.77 29.41
C ARG A 500 -4.81 30.32 28.60
N SER A 501 -3.59 29.94 28.95
CA SER A 501 -2.39 30.38 28.24
C SER A 501 -2.36 29.87 26.80
N LEU A 502 -2.61 28.58 26.61
CA LEU A 502 -2.61 27.96 25.29
C LEU A 502 -3.72 28.51 24.38
N GLN A 503 -4.84 28.97 24.96
CA GLN A 503 -5.92 29.66 24.21
C GLN A 503 -5.49 31.04 23.69
N CYS A 504 -4.56 31.70 24.35
CA CYS A 504 -4.05 33.01 23.95
C CYS A 504 -2.87 32.93 22.96
N ALA A 505 -2.48 31.73 22.53
CA ALA A 505 -1.40 31.56 21.55
C ALA A 505 -1.81 32.20 20.21
N GLU A 506 -0.94 33.04 19.65
CA GLU A 506 -1.21 33.76 18.40
C GLU A 506 -1.29 32.83 17.17
N SER A 507 -0.64 31.66 17.23
CA SER A 507 -0.62 30.68 16.15
C SER A 507 -0.80 29.25 16.68
N SER A 508 -1.48 28.43 15.89
CA SER A 508 -1.66 27.01 16.16
C SER A 508 -0.35 26.22 16.13
N TYR A 509 0.68 26.75 15.46
CA TYR A 509 2.04 26.20 15.38
C TYR A 509 2.95 26.66 16.53
N SER A 510 2.52 27.60 17.36
CA SER A 510 3.34 28.13 18.45
C SER A 510 3.59 27.11 19.57
N TYR A 511 2.79 26.04 19.64
CA TYR A 511 2.97 24.96 20.62
C TYR A 511 2.44 23.62 20.10
N HIS A 512 3.00 22.54 20.63
CA HIS A 512 2.54 21.17 20.43
C HIS A 512 2.41 20.47 21.80
N LEU A 513 1.39 19.65 21.99
CA LEU A 513 1.22 18.87 23.21
C LEU A 513 2.15 17.64 23.16
N PRO A 514 2.95 17.38 24.21
CA PRO A 514 3.97 16.31 24.16
C PRO A 514 3.35 14.92 24.03
N SER A 515 4.00 14.07 23.22
CA SER A 515 3.95 12.62 23.38
C SER A 515 4.79 12.18 24.58
N ALA A 516 4.52 10.98 25.09
CA ALA A 516 5.25 10.43 26.23
C ALA A 516 6.74 10.27 25.91
N ASN A 517 7.60 10.72 26.82
CA ASN A 517 9.06 10.78 26.69
C ASN A 517 9.57 11.78 25.64
N ASP A 518 8.76 12.77 25.26
CA ASP A 518 9.26 13.89 24.47
C ASP A 518 10.03 14.86 25.37
N GLU A 519 11.33 14.60 25.56
CA GLU A 519 12.22 15.39 26.43
C GLU A 519 12.27 16.89 26.07
N ARG A 520 11.85 17.28 24.86
CA ARG A 520 11.86 18.68 24.41
C ARG A 520 10.60 19.44 24.84
N LEU A 521 9.48 18.74 25.00
CA LEU A 521 8.16 19.32 25.25
C LEU A 521 7.57 18.95 26.61
N GLU A 522 7.99 17.83 27.20
CA GLU A 522 7.67 17.49 28.59
C GLU A 522 8.46 18.38 29.54
N PHE A 523 7.82 18.83 30.62
CA PHE A 523 8.50 19.60 31.64
C PHE A 523 7.86 19.41 33.01
N GLU A 524 8.71 19.50 34.03
CA GLU A 524 8.35 19.48 35.44
C GLU A 524 9.11 20.62 36.12
N ILE A 525 8.44 21.76 36.31
CA ILE A 525 9.00 22.98 36.92
C ILE A 525 8.04 23.44 38.02
N ASP A 526 8.47 23.32 39.28
CA ASP A 526 7.67 23.63 40.47
C ASP A 526 6.29 22.93 40.43
N ASN A 527 5.20 23.70 40.44
CA ASN A 527 3.83 23.18 40.38
C ASN A 527 3.36 22.92 38.94
N PHE A 528 4.14 23.30 37.92
CA PHE A 528 3.82 23.09 36.52
C PHE A 528 4.39 21.75 36.04
N ASN A 529 3.49 20.83 35.72
CA ASN A 529 3.85 19.51 35.22
C ASN A 529 3.05 19.25 33.94
N LEU A 530 3.72 18.99 32.82
CA LEU A 530 3.11 18.59 31.55
C LEU A 530 3.82 17.33 31.05
N LYS A 531 3.08 16.23 30.96
CA LYS A 531 3.61 14.92 30.55
C LYS A 531 2.74 14.30 29.47
N GLY A 532 3.38 13.68 28.48
CA GLY A 532 2.68 12.85 27.51
C GLY A 532 2.30 11.49 28.12
N TRP A 533 1.25 10.88 27.57
CA TRP A 533 0.79 9.55 28.01
C TRP A 533 0.70 8.53 26.87
N ILE A 534 0.81 8.99 25.63
CA ILE A 534 0.88 8.19 24.40
C ILE A 534 2.27 8.32 23.79
N VAL A 535 2.88 7.20 23.46
CA VAL A 535 4.10 7.12 22.66
C VAL A 535 3.72 7.02 21.19
N GLU A 536 4.35 7.83 20.35
CA GLU A 536 4.25 7.77 18.89
C GLU A 536 5.67 7.61 18.34
N GLN A 537 5.90 6.56 17.56
CA GLN A 537 7.20 6.25 17.00
C GLN A 537 7.04 6.09 15.49
N GLU A 538 7.59 7.04 14.74
CA GLU A 538 7.62 6.99 13.29
C GLU A 538 8.40 5.76 12.82
N ILE A 539 7.81 5.03 11.87
CA ILE A 539 8.43 3.89 11.20
C ILE A 539 8.59 4.30 9.73
N ASP A 540 9.79 4.08 9.17
CA ASP A 540 9.99 4.22 7.74
C ASP A 540 9.23 3.10 7.01
N LEU A 541 8.12 3.48 6.37
CA LEU A 541 7.22 2.61 5.62
C LEU A 541 7.33 2.82 4.12
N SER A 542 8.35 3.53 3.63
CA SER A 542 8.54 3.82 2.20
C SER A 542 8.54 2.57 1.32
N ASN A 543 9.00 1.44 1.84
CA ASN A 543 8.96 0.15 1.15
C ASN A 543 7.57 -0.43 0.89
N PHE A 544 6.54 0.11 1.56
CA PHE A 544 5.13 -0.30 1.42
C PHE A 544 4.33 0.66 0.54
N ASP A 545 4.95 1.71 -0.03
CA ASP A 545 4.24 2.76 -0.80
C ASP A 545 3.42 2.19 -1.96
N GLU A 546 3.92 1.12 -2.59
CA GLU A 546 3.27 0.45 -3.71
C GLU A 546 2.40 -0.77 -3.31
N ASP A 547 2.20 -1.01 -2.00
CA ASP A 547 1.26 -2.01 -1.52
C ASP A 547 -0.19 -1.49 -1.65
N LEU A 548 -0.91 -2.00 -2.66
CA LEU A 548 -2.32 -1.68 -2.90
C LEU A 548 -3.22 -2.01 -1.70
N TRP A 549 -2.87 -3.04 -0.92
CA TRP A 549 -3.67 -3.47 0.23
C TRP A 549 -3.33 -2.68 1.49
N GLY A 550 -2.07 -2.28 1.64
CA GLY A 550 -1.61 -1.28 2.60
C GLY A 550 -2.23 0.11 2.34
N ALA A 551 -2.56 0.45 1.08
CA ALA A 551 -3.37 1.62 0.71
C ALA A 551 -2.87 2.94 1.32
N SER A 552 -1.55 3.16 1.28
CA SER A 552 -0.88 4.35 1.80
C SER A 552 -1.22 4.67 3.26
N LEU A 553 -1.43 3.63 4.07
CA LEU A 553 -1.65 3.76 5.51
C LEU A 553 -0.47 4.46 6.18
N ARG A 554 -0.77 5.40 7.06
CA ARG A 554 0.23 5.98 7.97
C ARG A 554 0.15 5.24 9.29
N TYR A 555 1.28 4.70 9.76
CA TYR A 555 1.33 3.94 11.00
C TYR A 555 2.57 4.29 11.82
N ASP A 556 2.32 4.96 12.95
CA ASP A 556 3.36 5.52 13.83
C ASP A 556 3.44 4.79 15.19
N ALA A 557 3.27 3.46 15.20
CA ALA A 557 3.35 2.57 16.36
C ALA A 557 2.69 3.14 17.65
N THR A 558 1.56 3.83 17.49
CA THR A 558 0.90 4.62 18.54
C THR A 558 0.39 3.74 19.67
N LYS A 559 0.85 3.96 20.90
CA LYS A 559 0.47 3.16 22.07
C LYS A 559 0.57 3.92 23.39
N PRO A 560 -0.11 3.48 24.47
CA PRO A 560 0.09 4.03 25.80
C PRO A 560 1.55 3.92 26.27
N SER A 561 1.99 4.85 27.11
CA SER A 561 3.34 4.82 27.69
C SER A 561 3.53 3.60 28.61
N LYS A 562 4.78 3.15 28.75
CA LYS A 562 5.12 2.00 29.62
C LYS A 562 4.64 2.21 31.07
N GLU A 563 4.68 3.44 31.54
CA GLU A 563 4.21 3.84 32.87
C GLU A 563 2.69 3.61 33.02
N ILE A 564 1.90 4.03 32.03
CA ILE A 564 0.45 3.86 32.01
C ILE A 564 0.08 2.38 31.87
N ILE A 565 0.80 1.64 31.01
CA ILE A 565 0.61 0.19 30.85
C ILE A 565 0.80 -0.52 32.20
N SER A 566 1.86 -0.19 32.93
CA SER A 566 2.16 -0.77 34.24
C SER A 566 1.13 -0.36 35.30
N LEU A 567 0.80 0.93 35.39
CA LEU A 567 -0.12 1.47 36.39
C LEU A 567 -1.54 0.91 36.27
N MET A 568 -2.03 0.76 35.04
CA MET A 568 -3.39 0.28 34.75
C MET A 568 -3.44 -1.21 34.43
N ASN A 569 -2.30 -1.91 34.49
CA ASN A 569 -2.16 -3.32 34.15
C ASN A 569 -2.78 -3.67 32.79
N LEU A 570 -2.43 -2.87 31.77
CA LEU A 570 -2.98 -3.02 30.42
C LEU A 570 -2.30 -4.17 29.69
N HIS A 571 -3.09 -4.92 28.92
CA HIS A 571 -2.59 -5.88 27.95
C HIS A 571 -3.10 -5.53 26.56
N SER A 572 -2.29 -5.78 25.53
CA SER A 572 -2.67 -5.52 24.14
C SER A 572 -3.11 -6.79 23.42
N ASP A 573 -3.83 -6.62 22.31
CA ASP A 573 -3.97 -7.67 21.32
C ASP A 573 -2.65 -7.92 20.56
N PHE A 574 -2.67 -8.91 19.66
CA PHE A 574 -1.51 -9.29 18.85
C PHE A 574 -0.98 -8.15 17.98
N LEU A 575 -1.87 -7.28 17.46
CA LEU A 575 -1.51 -6.13 16.62
C LEU A 575 -1.10 -4.89 17.42
N GLY A 576 -1.30 -4.86 18.74
CA GLY A 576 -1.05 -3.67 19.56
C GLY A 576 -2.06 -2.54 19.35
N LYS A 577 -3.17 -2.80 18.64
CA LYS A 577 -4.21 -1.81 18.33
C LYS A 577 -5.28 -1.73 19.40
N ASN A 578 -5.57 -2.85 20.06
CA ASN A 578 -6.58 -2.92 21.12
C ASN A 578 -5.91 -3.14 22.47
N TRP A 579 -6.31 -2.36 23.46
CA TRP A 579 -5.81 -2.46 24.83
C TRP A 579 -6.95 -2.76 25.78
N PHE A 580 -6.68 -3.60 26.77
CA PHE A 580 -7.67 -4.16 27.68
C PHE A 580 -7.24 -3.97 29.12
N CYS A 581 -8.21 -3.63 29.97
CA CYS A 581 -8.08 -3.55 31.43
C CYS A 581 -9.17 -4.45 32.02
N GLU A 582 -8.80 -5.38 32.90
CA GLU A 582 -9.75 -6.36 33.49
C GLU A 582 -10.60 -7.11 32.44
N ASN A 583 -10.03 -7.38 31.26
CA ASN A 583 -10.66 -7.98 30.07
C ASN A 583 -11.71 -7.11 29.33
N GLU A 584 -11.93 -5.87 29.76
CA GLU A 584 -12.71 -4.89 29.01
C GLU A 584 -11.81 -4.10 28.06
N LYS A 585 -12.25 -3.90 26.82
CA LYS A 585 -11.52 -3.10 25.84
C LYS A 585 -11.62 -1.62 26.23
N VAL A 586 -10.47 -1.00 26.51
CA VAL A 586 -10.39 0.39 26.99
C VAL A 586 -9.74 1.35 26.00
N LEU A 587 -8.84 0.88 25.14
CA LEU A 587 -8.33 1.67 24.00
C LEU A 587 -8.43 0.88 22.70
N ASN A 588 -8.68 1.60 21.60
CA ASN A 588 -8.73 1.05 20.25
C ASN A 588 -8.14 2.05 19.25
N LEU A 589 -7.03 1.68 18.62
CA LEU A 589 -6.45 2.38 17.49
C LEU A 589 -7.12 1.91 16.20
N THR A 590 -7.77 2.84 15.50
CA THR A 590 -8.28 2.60 14.13
C THR A 590 -7.45 3.34 13.12
N LEU A 591 -7.04 2.66 12.05
CA LEU A 591 -6.19 3.18 10.97
C LEU A 591 -6.88 2.90 9.63
N TRP A 592 -7.00 3.89 8.75
CA TRP A 592 -7.57 3.68 7.42
C TRP A 592 -6.85 4.50 6.36
N GLY A 593 -6.94 4.02 5.13
CA GLY A 593 -6.33 4.64 3.98
C GLY A 593 -6.94 4.11 2.68
N GLU A 594 -6.69 4.88 1.63
CA GLU A 594 -7.02 4.52 0.25
C GLU A 594 -5.76 4.69 -0.60
N TYR A 595 -5.60 3.80 -1.58
CA TYR A 595 -4.39 3.78 -2.38
C TYR A 595 -4.23 5.08 -3.16
N LYS A 596 -3.04 5.67 -3.06
CA LYS A 596 -2.71 6.98 -3.62
C LYS A 596 -2.90 7.02 -5.14
N ASN A 597 -3.70 7.96 -5.59
CA ASN A 597 -3.81 8.37 -6.98
C ASN A 597 -3.25 9.79 -7.11
N GLU A 598 -2.41 10.01 -8.10
CA GLU A 598 -1.77 11.32 -8.31
C GLU A 598 -2.78 12.42 -8.64
N ASN A 599 -3.99 12.05 -9.06
CA ASN A 599 -5.02 12.99 -9.48
C ASN A 599 -5.98 13.41 -8.35
N TYR A 600 -6.05 12.67 -7.24
CA TYR A 600 -7.08 12.84 -6.22
C TYR A 600 -6.52 12.70 -4.80
N GLU A 601 -7.04 13.49 -3.85
CA GLU A 601 -6.85 13.19 -2.43
C GLU A 601 -7.90 12.19 -1.96
N TYR A 602 -7.55 11.47 -0.90
CA TYR A 602 -8.40 10.45 -0.30
C TYR A 602 -8.39 10.59 1.21
N SER A 603 -9.48 10.12 1.81
CA SER A 603 -9.58 10.09 3.27
C SER A 603 -8.63 9.04 3.82
N ASN A 604 -7.74 9.45 4.71
CA ASN A 604 -6.80 8.57 5.40
C ASN A 604 -6.56 9.09 6.81
N GLY A 605 -6.01 8.24 7.67
CA GLY A 605 -5.53 8.63 8.98
C GLY A 605 -5.81 7.61 10.05
N TYR A 606 -5.73 8.07 11.29
CA TYR A 606 -5.87 7.23 12.46
C TYR A 606 -6.55 7.96 13.62
N LYS A 607 -7.22 7.17 14.46
CA LYS A 607 -7.91 7.61 15.69
C LYS A 607 -7.62 6.63 16.81
N LEU A 608 -7.18 7.14 17.95
CA LEU A 608 -7.13 6.40 19.20
C LEU A 608 -8.40 6.69 19.99
N LYS A 609 -9.29 5.70 20.01
CA LYS A 609 -10.53 5.70 20.78
C LYS A 609 -10.23 5.23 22.19
N VAL A 610 -10.77 5.92 23.18
CA VAL A 610 -10.54 5.68 24.59
C VAL A 610 -11.86 5.62 25.32
N ASN A 611 -12.05 4.59 26.13
CA ASN A 611 -13.23 4.47 26.99
C ASN A 611 -13.24 5.58 28.04
N LYS A 612 -14.37 6.28 28.16
CA LYS A 612 -14.54 7.43 29.06
C LYS A 612 -14.38 7.05 30.54
N LYS A 613 -14.89 5.89 30.96
CA LYS A 613 -14.74 5.42 32.36
C LYS A 613 -13.26 5.16 32.66
N PHE A 614 -12.57 4.49 31.75
CA PHE A 614 -11.14 4.19 31.89
C PHE A 614 -10.28 5.45 32.03
N ILE A 615 -10.51 6.48 31.19
CA ILE A 615 -9.67 7.68 31.27
C ILE A 615 -9.90 8.45 32.59
N LEU A 616 -11.12 8.49 33.10
CA LEU A 616 -11.41 9.11 34.41
C LEU A 616 -10.75 8.33 35.56
N ASP A 617 -10.82 7.00 35.53
CA ASP A 617 -10.16 6.15 36.51
C ASP A 617 -8.63 6.34 36.47
N LEU A 618 -8.05 6.49 35.27
CA LEU A 618 -6.63 6.80 35.10
C LEU A 618 -6.27 8.16 35.71
N LEU A 619 -6.98 9.23 35.34
CA LEU A 619 -6.74 10.59 35.84
C LEU A 619 -6.87 10.67 37.37
N GLY A 620 -7.84 9.94 37.94
CA GLY A 620 -8.01 9.82 39.39
C GLY A 620 -6.83 9.14 40.09
N LYS A 621 -6.29 8.06 39.51
CA LYS A 621 -5.14 7.33 40.09
C LYS A 621 -3.84 8.13 40.06
N ILE A 622 -3.58 8.85 38.98
CA ILE A 622 -2.37 9.70 38.84
C ILE A 622 -2.54 11.09 39.49
N ASN A 623 -3.76 11.44 39.90
CA ASN A 623 -4.12 12.74 40.42
C ASN A 623 -3.70 13.91 39.50
N MET A 624 -4.04 13.78 38.20
CA MET A 624 -3.77 14.79 37.17
C MET A 624 -5.04 15.13 36.39
N ASP A 625 -5.04 16.29 35.76
CA ASP A 625 -6.03 16.67 34.76
C ASP A 625 -5.47 16.41 33.35
N MET A 626 -6.29 16.53 32.31
CA MET A 626 -5.88 16.35 30.92
C MET A 626 -6.22 17.58 30.07
N VAL A 627 -5.24 18.04 29.29
CA VAL A 627 -5.45 19.04 28.24
C VAL A 627 -5.56 18.33 26.90
N ILE A 628 -6.55 18.72 26.10
CA ILE A 628 -6.80 18.15 24.76
C ILE A 628 -6.78 19.31 23.77
N SER A 629 -5.95 19.17 22.73
CA SER A 629 -5.88 20.08 21.58
C SER A 629 -6.58 19.43 20.40
N VAL A 630 -7.47 20.18 19.74
CA VAL A 630 -8.10 19.79 18.49
C VAL A 630 -7.84 20.87 17.45
N ASP A 631 -7.10 20.51 16.41
CA ASP A 631 -6.80 21.35 15.26
C ASP A 631 -7.66 20.88 14.10
N ILE A 632 -8.40 21.80 13.47
CA ILE A 632 -9.17 21.53 12.25
C ILE A 632 -8.76 22.53 11.19
N ASP A 633 -8.32 22.02 10.04
CA ASP A 633 -8.04 22.79 8.84
C ASP A 633 -9.00 22.38 7.72
N ARG A 634 -9.57 23.34 7.02
CA ARG A 634 -10.49 23.13 5.88
C ARG A 634 -9.89 23.81 4.66
N ARG A 635 -9.48 23.02 3.68
CA ARG A 635 -8.78 23.52 2.48
C ARG A 635 -9.45 23.04 1.20
N TYR A 636 -9.43 23.93 0.20
CA TYR A 636 -9.73 23.55 -1.17
C TYR A 636 -8.45 23.09 -1.86
N LYS A 637 -8.49 21.96 -2.56
CA LYS A 637 -7.40 21.52 -3.43
C LYS A 637 -7.75 21.80 -4.88
N TYR A 638 -6.85 22.50 -5.55
CA TYR A 638 -6.91 22.69 -6.99
C TYR A 638 -6.17 21.55 -7.67
N GLY A 639 -6.82 20.88 -8.63
CA GLY A 639 -6.18 19.85 -9.44
C GLY A 639 -4.99 20.43 -10.23
N SER A 640 -4.06 19.58 -10.67
CA SER A 640 -2.85 19.98 -11.41
C SER A 640 -3.10 20.82 -12.67
N TYR A 641 -4.33 20.81 -13.20
CA TYR A 641 -4.78 21.57 -14.37
C TYR A 641 -5.58 22.86 -14.04
N GLN A 642 -5.90 23.13 -12.77
CA GLN A 642 -6.49 24.42 -12.38
C GLN A 642 -5.36 25.43 -12.17
N SER A 643 -5.34 26.46 -13.02
CA SER A 643 -4.23 27.40 -13.13
C SER A 643 -3.90 28.09 -11.80
N LYS A 644 -2.60 28.17 -11.49
CA LYS A 644 -1.97 29.05 -10.48
C LYS A 644 -2.33 30.55 -10.62
N GLU A 645 -3.11 30.95 -11.62
CA GLU A 645 -3.61 32.33 -11.75
C GLU A 645 -4.77 32.63 -10.80
N ASP A 646 -5.57 31.62 -10.42
CA ASP A 646 -6.64 31.77 -9.40
C ASP A 646 -6.08 31.72 -7.96
N SER A 647 -4.81 31.31 -7.77
CA SER A 647 -4.16 31.21 -6.45
C SER A 647 -3.37 32.46 -6.03
N LYS A 648 -3.23 33.46 -6.92
CA LYS A 648 -2.56 34.74 -6.62
C LYS A 648 -3.42 35.59 -5.67
N GLY A 649 -3.41 35.23 -4.39
CA GLY A 649 -4.07 35.94 -3.28
C GLY A 649 -4.63 35.04 -2.18
N LEU A 650 -4.62 33.72 -2.37
CA LEU A 650 -5.24 32.74 -1.45
C LEU A 650 -4.23 31.82 -0.73
N ASP A 651 -2.96 31.85 -1.12
CA ASP A 651 -1.86 31.05 -0.54
C ASP A 651 -1.18 31.73 0.68
N GLU A 652 -1.81 32.72 1.31
CA GLU A 652 -1.40 33.06 2.68
C GLU A 652 -1.82 31.89 3.59
N TYR A 653 -0.83 31.21 4.14
CA TYR A 653 -0.99 30.05 5.02
C TYR A 653 -2.05 30.33 6.09
N LEU A 654 -3.26 29.84 5.86
CA LEU A 654 -4.38 30.04 6.77
C LEU A 654 -4.08 29.27 8.06
N PRO A 655 -4.04 29.93 9.23
CA PRO A 655 -3.79 29.23 10.48
C PRO A 655 -4.93 28.24 10.74
N SER A 656 -4.58 27.02 11.14
CA SER A 656 -5.56 26.00 11.50
C SER A 656 -6.47 26.51 12.63
N SER A 657 -7.76 26.16 12.57
CA SER A 657 -8.71 26.54 13.61
C SER A 657 -8.55 25.59 14.79
N LYS A 658 -7.94 26.07 15.87
CA LYS A 658 -7.59 25.28 17.06
C LYS A 658 -8.55 25.52 18.22
N ARG A 659 -8.95 24.45 18.93
CA ARG A 659 -9.68 24.53 20.20
C ARG A 659 -9.01 23.65 21.26
N ILE A 660 -9.08 24.12 22.50
CA ILE A 660 -8.44 23.47 23.64
C ILE A 660 -9.48 23.16 24.71
N TYR A 661 -9.49 21.92 25.15
CA TYR A 661 -10.35 21.41 26.20
C TYR A 661 -9.52 21.07 27.43
N LEU A 662 -10.12 21.28 28.60
CA LEU A 662 -9.57 20.81 29.86
C LEU A 662 -10.52 19.79 30.47
N MET A 663 -10.08 18.55 30.62
CA MET A 663 -10.79 17.49 31.33
C MET A 663 -10.21 17.38 32.74
N LYS A 664 -11.05 17.61 33.74
CA LYS A 664 -10.70 17.44 35.14
C LYS A 664 -10.79 15.98 35.56
N ASN A 665 -10.02 15.61 36.58
CA ASN A 665 -10.07 14.26 37.18
C ASN A 665 -11.48 13.86 37.70
N ASN A 666 -12.36 14.82 38.00
CA ASN A 666 -13.74 14.59 38.41
C ASN A 666 -14.71 14.36 37.22
N GLY A 667 -14.22 14.46 35.98
CA GLY A 667 -14.98 14.28 34.75
C GLY A 667 -15.59 15.54 34.14
N ASP A 668 -15.41 16.70 34.76
CA ASP A 668 -15.84 17.96 34.17
C ASP A 668 -14.97 18.30 32.94
N MET A 669 -15.62 18.64 31.82
CA MET A 669 -14.95 19.07 30.60
C MET A 669 -15.23 20.55 30.35
N TYR A 670 -14.17 21.35 30.34
CA TYR A 670 -14.23 22.79 30.11
C TYR A 670 -13.81 23.12 28.68
N VAL A 671 -14.64 23.90 28.00
CA VAL A 671 -14.42 24.47 26.68
C VAL A 671 -14.83 25.93 26.71
N TYR A 672 -14.11 26.78 25.98
CA TYR A 672 -14.46 28.19 25.81
C TYR A 672 -15.33 28.44 24.58
#